data_AF-A0A7X9DZL1-F1
#
_entry.id   AF-A0A7X9DZL1-F1
#
_cell.length_a   1.000
_cell.length_b   1.000
_cell.length_c   1.000
_cell.angle_alpha   90.00
_cell.angle_beta   90.00
_cell.angle_gamma   90.00
#
_symmetry.space_group_name_H-M   'P 1'
#
loop_
_entity.id
_entity.type
_entity.pdbx_description
1 polymer ?
#
loop_
_entity_poly.entity_id
_entity_poly.type
_entity_poly.pdbx_seq_one_letter_code
_entity_poly.pdbx_strand_id
1 'polypeptide(L)'
;MKNIFLVLIIVLFVCAKNYSQTIVLWTFDEQEGIYPSSVINDISDNDYPLVIGFSGKIVKGKFGNALTYSLKPNIPIPPGLDPKYGLVKMSKQPGRKVEPLTWHNADFCALMTSGENHLRKEVGFVNPTRTKMNLGEFDWTVEFWFEPLNSPESDGVIFEIGSGPRGENNKITQLIVSKDLKSFTLFNQPSGTKLTVTSPIESGWHHYAFVYSATEKQLKHFVDGKLQPLPKSAIIKSLPVGEEDYMCLGTNGMWKQPVQCKLDELRFSEGQVYKTNFVIPGSFSPLYQNEQKVELKKGPPLLFENEKLPLQLLDKKYLFIDNAIIKEMNNVTFNVNPPRYVDRVISNIQGAFRKHINVVEDENGLIRMYMGIEDDYLGVLVSKDGKNFEAPDLGREHKGRKNVAIAEPCAMGMTFIDPNAPLEEKWKYVSDFNRRGINIWTSPDGFNFHRIKTPVLPFRSGSQSNIFYDDQKQVYVSYHRTDMGATKYGETERDFVMSLATDIKRPWPFKPLSLEEELEIAKTRRTHKLFPWYLDNGPLTPGGFGLEYPWIFTPREGIDPEETDIYVPKAHKYEWAPDTYLAFPVIYYHYEAPDNPARFTLFDEKRNLGSGPTDIQLEVSRDGVNWKRYPMPTYIPIGTYDGDDIKQVYTTKY
;
A
#
# COMPACT_ATOMS: atom_id res chain seq x y z
N MET A 1 -55.65 -16.36 49.01
CA MET A 1 -54.28 -15.77 49.05
C MET A 1 -53.51 -16.33 47.85
N LYS A 2 -53.50 -15.57 46.75
CA LYS A 2 -52.31 -14.85 46.24
C LYS A 2 -51.24 -15.78 45.65
N ASN A 3 -51.27 -16.00 44.33
CA ASN A 3 -50.38 -15.26 43.43
C ASN A 3 -50.68 -15.57 41.96
N ILE A 4 -50.92 -14.49 41.23
CA ILE A 4 -51.06 -14.36 39.78
C ILE A 4 -49.65 -14.34 39.20
N PHE A 5 -49.35 -15.14 38.20
CA PHE A 5 -48.25 -14.86 37.27
C PHE A 5 -48.80 -14.87 35.85
N LEU A 6 -49.07 -13.66 35.37
CA LEU A 6 -49.41 -13.30 34.02
C LEU A 6 -48.15 -13.45 33.17
N VAL A 7 -48.12 -14.39 32.23
CA VAL A 7 -47.04 -14.49 31.24
C VAL A 7 -47.34 -13.46 30.15
N LEU A 8 -46.65 -12.32 30.21
CA LEU A 8 -46.64 -11.31 29.16
C LEU A 8 -45.67 -11.78 28.05
N ILE A 9 -46.20 -12.30 26.95
CA ILE A 9 -45.40 -12.53 25.73
C ILE A 9 -45.19 -11.15 25.08
N ILE A 10 -44.03 -10.53 25.36
CA ILE A 10 -43.56 -9.37 24.61
C ILE A 10 -42.92 -9.89 23.33
N VAL A 11 -43.68 -9.86 22.22
CA VAL A 11 -43.10 -9.96 20.88
C VAL A 11 -42.38 -8.64 20.61
N LEU A 12 -41.08 -8.59 20.88
CA LEU A 12 -40.20 -7.55 20.35
C LEU A 12 -40.11 -7.75 18.84
N PHE A 13 -41.00 -7.09 18.09
CA PHE A 13 -40.70 -6.70 16.72
C PHE A 13 -39.51 -5.74 16.80
N VAL A 14 -38.29 -6.29 16.71
CA VAL A 14 -37.13 -5.50 16.33
C VAL A 14 -37.43 -5.03 14.92
N CYS A 15 -37.94 -3.81 14.82
CA CYS A 15 -37.94 -3.07 13.57
C CYS A 15 -36.47 -2.88 13.23
N ALA A 16 -35.89 -3.84 12.50
CA ALA A 16 -34.60 -3.67 11.89
C ALA A 16 -34.75 -2.45 10.99
N LYS A 17 -34.27 -1.29 11.47
CA LYS A 17 -33.93 -0.21 10.57
C LYS A 17 -32.97 -0.87 9.59
N ASN A 18 -33.40 -1.08 8.35
CA ASN A 18 -32.51 -1.46 7.27
C ASN A 18 -31.52 -0.31 7.11
N TYR A 19 -30.44 -0.36 7.88
CA TYR A 19 -29.30 0.50 7.70
C TYR A 19 -28.73 0.16 6.33
N SER A 20 -28.65 1.15 5.46
CA SER A 20 -27.97 0.99 4.18
C SER A 20 -26.52 0.62 4.46
N GLN A 21 -26.04 -0.49 3.89
CA GLN A 21 -24.66 -0.94 4.05
C GLN A 21 -23.84 -0.49 2.85
N THR A 22 -22.70 0.16 3.08
CA THR A 22 -21.75 0.47 2.00
C THR A 22 -21.21 -0.83 1.42
N ILE A 23 -21.41 -1.04 0.12
CA ILE A 23 -20.85 -2.17 -0.63
C ILE A 23 -19.42 -1.86 -1.02
N VAL A 24 -19.18 -0.67 -1.57
CA VAL A 24 -17.84 -0.16 -1.91
C VAL A 24 -17.83 1.35 -1.74
N LEU A 25 -16.66 1.90 -1.45
CA LEU A 25 -16.38 3.32 -1.50
C LEU A 25 -14.95 3.55 -2.00
N TRP A 26 -14.83 4.04 -3.24
CA TRP A 26 -13.57 4.53 -3.78
C TRP A 26 -13.52 6.05 -3.66
N THR A 27 -12.68 6.56 -2.77
CA THR A 27 -12.47 8.01 -2.60
C THR A 27 -11.46 8.57 -3.58
N PHE A 28 -10.62 7.71 -4.18
CA PHE A 28 -9.55 8.10 -5.10
C PHE A 28 -8.45 8.95 -4.46
N ASP A 29 -8.31 8.87 -3.13
CA ASP A 29 -7.36 9.63 -2.33
C ASP A 29 -5.91 9.13 -2.39
N GLU A 30 -5.58 8.20 -3.28
CA GLU A 30 -4.19 7.85 -3.60
C GLU A 30 -3.40 9.06 -4.12
N GLN A 31 -2.06 8.97 -4.22
CA GLN A 31 -1.24 10.09 -4.67
C GLN A 31 -1.61 10.60 -6.07
N GLU A 32 -1.55 11.92 -6.26
CA GLU A 32 -1.63 12.50 -7.60
C GLU A 32 -0.49 11.98 -8.47
N GLY A 33 -0.82 11.61 -9.72
CA GLY A 33 0.18 11.15 -10.68
C GLY A 33 0.72 9.72 -10.47
N ILE A 34 0.10 8.90 -9.62
CA ILE A 34 0.46 7.48 -9.46
C ILE A 34 0.70 6.76 -10.80
N TYR A 35 1.65 5.83 -10.80
CA TYR A 35 1.96 5.06 -12.00
C TYR A 35 0.82 4.11 -12.38
N PRO A 36 0.69 3.78 -13.68
CA PRO A 36 -0.10 2.62 -14.12
C PRO A 36 0.28 1.37 -13.33
N SER A 37 -0.67 0.45 -13.14
CA SER A 37 -0.64 -0.73 -12.24
C SER A 37 -0.82 -0.46 -10.74
N SER A 38 -0.81 0.80 -10.30
CA SER A 38 -1.10 1.15 -8.90
C SER A 38 -2.54 0.81 -8.52
N VAL A 39 -2.75 0.45 -7.25
CA VAL A 39 -4.07 0.07 -6.72
C VAL A 39 -4.84 1.29 -6.22
N ILE A 40 -6.13 1.35 -6.58
CA ILE A 40 -7.13 2.23 -5.99
C ILE A 40 -7.93 1.42 -4.98
N ASN A 41 -7.92 1.82 -3.71
CA ASN A 41 -8.44 1.04 -2.62
C ASN A 41 -9.91 1.38 -2.32
N ASP A 42 -10.69 0.34 -2.06
CA ASP A 42 -12.02 0.48 -1.48
C ASP A 42 -11.88 0.63 0.03
N ILE A 43 -12.35 1.76 0.56
CA ILE A 43 -12.27 2.03 1.99
C ILE A 43 -13.45 1.45 2.79
N SER A 44 -14.42 0.79 2.13
CA SER A 44 -15.48 0.02 2.77
C SER A 44 -14.94 -1.29 3.39
N ASP A 45 -15.73 -1.93 4.25
CA ASP A 45 -15.37 -3.20 4.91
C ASP A 45 -15.15 -4.38 3.94
N ASN A 46 -15.60 -4.25 2.70
CA ASN A 46 -15.39 -5.26 1.68
C ASN A 46 -14.00 -5.22 1.03
N ASP A 47 -13.33 -4.06 1.03
CA ASP A 47 -11.95 -3.87 0.56
C ASP A 47 -11.69 -4.42 -0.86
N TYR A 48 -12.60 -4.10 -1.80
CA TYR A 48 -12.53 -4.49 -3.20
C TYR A 48 -11.63 -3.54 -4.03
N PRO A 49 -10.39 -3.93 -4.38
CA PRO A 49 -9.45 -3.04 -5.05
C PRO A 49 -9.75 -2.90 -6.55
N LEU A 50 -9.37 -1.75 -7.10
CA LEU A 50 -9.21 -1.52 -8.54
C LEU A 50 -7.73 -1.30 -8.84
N VAL A 51 -7.33 -1.46 -10.10
CA VAL A 51 -6.00 -1.05 -10.59
C VAL A 51 -6.14 0.02 -11.66
N ILE A 52 -5.26 1.02 -11.66
CA ILE A 52 -5.23 2.10 -12.65
C ILE A 52 -4.42 1.70 -13.89
N GLY A 53 -4.96 1.96 -15.08
CA GLY A 53 -4.27 1.71 -16.35
C GLY A 53 -3.54 2.95 -16.86
N PHE A 54 -3.06 2.91 -18.10
CA PHE A 54 -2.38 4.07 -18.71
C PHE A 54 -3.26 5.31 -18.82
N SER A 55 -4.55 5.08 -18.98
CA SER A 55 -5.50 6.15 -19.26
C SER A 55 -6.17 6.70 -18.00
N GLY A 56 -5.95 6.08 -16.84
CA GLY A 56 -6.44 6.61 -15.57
C GLY A 56 -5.46 7.61 -14.97
N LYS A 57 -5.98 8.65 -14.32
CA LYS A 57 -5.19 9.59 -13.51
C LYS A 57 -5.90 9.90 -12.21
N ILE A 58 -5.09 10.05 -11.17
CA ILE A 58 -5.48 10.65 -9.92
C ILE A 58 -5.03 12.11 -9.93
N VAL A 59 -5.97 13.01 -9.71
CA VAL A 59 -5.79 14.47 -9.71
C VAL A 59 -6.50 15.07 -8.51
N LYS A 60 -6.20 16.31 -8.15
CA LYS A 60 -6.96 17.03 -7.12
C LYS A 60 -8.49 16.98 -7.35
N GLY A 61 -9.19 16.54 -6.31
CA GLY A 61 -10.65 16.32 -6.27
C GLY A 61 -11.41 17.43 -5.54
N LYS A 62 -12.62 17.09 -5.09
CA LYS A 62 -13.47 17.98 -4.29
C LYS A 62 -13.01 18.02 -2.83
N PHE A 63 -12.73 16.87 -2.23
CA PHE A 63 -12.30 16.77 -0.83
C PHE A 63 -10.84 16.37 -0.67
N GLY A 64 -10.42 15.34 -1.39
CA GLY A 64 -9.03 14.94 -1.53
C GLY A 64 -8.66 14.89 -2.99
N ASN A 65 -8.57 13.69 -3.55
CA ASN A 65 -8.27 13.46 -4.95
C ASN A 65 -9.46 12.87 -5.71
N ALA A 66 -9.34 12.76 -7.02
CA ALA A 66 -10.39 12.32 -7.92
C ALA A 66 -9.80 11.49 -9.07
N LEU A 67 -10.58 10.53 -9.54
CA LEU A 67 -10.29 9.79 -10.76
C LEU A 67 -10.68 10.61 -11.99
N THR A 68 -9.79 10.71 -12.96
CA THR A 68 -10.09 11.24 -14.30
C THR A 68 -9.48 10.35 -15.37
N TYR A 69 -10.00 10.46 -16.57
CA TYR A 69 -9.38 9.87 -17.75
C TYR A 69 -8.35 10.82 -18.38
N SER A 70 -7.30 10.27 -18.96
CA SER A 70 -6.35 10.94 -19.85
C SER A 70 -5.99 10.03 -21.02
N LEU A 71 -5.48 10.59 -22.12
CA LEU A 71 -4.94 9.77 -23.20
C LEU A 71 -3.73 8.96 -22.72
N LYS A 72 -3.62 7.73 -23.23
CA LYS A 72 -2.44 6.87 -23.03
C LYS A 72 -1.18 7.67 -23.40
N PRO A 73 -0.17 7.77 -22.51
CA PRO A 73 1.09 8.39 -22.87
C PRO A 73 1.83 7.54 -23.92
N ASN A 74 2.58 8.19 -24.80
CA ASN A 74 3.42 7.50 -25.76
C ASN A 74 4.70 6.99 -25.07
N ILE A 75 4.60 5.81 -24.46
CA ILE A 75 5.75 5.13 -23.84
C ILE A 75 6.11 3.87 -24.62
N PRO A 76 7.40 3.59 -24.83
CA PRO A 76 7.84 2.32 -25.39
C PRO A 76 7.63 1.20 -24.37
N ILE A 77 7.08 0.06 -24.82
CA ILE A 77 7.03 -1.17 -24.03
C ILE A 77 8.20 -2.05 -24.44
N PRO A 78 9.19 -2.29 -23.57
CA PRO A 78 10.32 -3.15 -23.90
C PRO A 78 9.89 -4.60 -24.12
N PRO A 79 10.62 -5.35 -24.96
CA PRO A 79 10.31 -6.76 -25.19
C PRO A 79 10.51 -7.57 -23.91
N GLY A 80 9.55 -8.42 -23.58
CA GLY A 80 9.68 -9.42 -22.52
C GLY A 80 9.51 -10.84 -23.07
N LEU A 81 9.91 -11.82 -22.26
CA LEU A 81 9.78 -13.24 -22.61
C LEU A 81 8.61 -13.92 -21.89
N ASP A 82 8.29 -13.47 -20.69
CA ASP A 82 7.27 -14.08 -19.84
C ASP A 82 5.96 -13.27 -19.92
N PRO A 83 4.85 -13.86 -20.44
CA PRO A 83 3.56 -13.19 -20.53
C PRO A 83 3.02 -12.67 -19.19
N LYS A 84 3.44 -13.23 -18.05
CA LYS A 84 2.93 -12.82 -16.72
C LYS A 84 3.20 -11.37 -16.37
N TYR A 85 4.26 -10.78 -16.94
CA TYR A 85 4.64 -9.39 -16.77
C TYR A 85 3.99 -8.46 -17.81
N GLY A 86 3.17 -8.99 -18.73
CA GLY A 86 2.45 -8.19 -19.72
C GLY A 86 3.33 -7.51 -20.79
N LEU A 87 4.63 -7.81 -20.85
CA LEU A 87 5.57 -7.24 -21.84
C LEU A 87 5.51 -7.95 -23.20
N VAL A 88 5.02 -9.20 -23.23
CA VAL A 88 4.83 -9.97 -24.47
C VAL A 88 3.59 -9.45 -25.19
N LYS A 89 3.71 -9.01 -26.44
CA LYS A 89 2.55 -8.72 -27.28
C LYS A 89 1.84 -10.03 -27.63
N MET A 90 0.58 -10.15 -27.23
CA MET A 90 -0.21 -11.36 -27.45
C MET A 90 -1.20 -11.18 -28.58
N SER A 91 -1.38 -12.22 -29.39
CA SER A 91 -2.45 -12.27 -30.38
C SER A 91 -3.77 -12.73 -29.75
N LYS A 92 -4.87 -12.36 -30.41
CA LYS A 92 -6.21 -12.87 -30.13
C LYS A 92 -6.22 -14.40 -30.17
N GLN A 93 -6.71 -15.01 -29.10
CA GLN A 93 -6.83 -16.47 -29.00
C GLN A 93 -7.95 -17.00 -29.91
N PRO A 94 -7.86 -18.25 -30.44
CA PRO A 94 -8.93 -18.85 -31.23
C PRO A 94 -10.29 -18.77 -30.53
N GLY A 95 -11.31 -18.26 -31.22
CA GLY A 95 -12.67 -18.11 -30.68
C GLY A 95 -12.89 -16.87 -29.81
N ARG A 96 -11.86 -16.07 -29.52
CA ARG A 96 -11.99 -14.75 -28.86
C ARG A 96 -12.15 -13.64 -29.90
N LYS A 97 -12.79 -12.54 -29.52
CA LYS A 97 -12.92 -11.29 -30.28
C LYS A 97 -11.92 -10.24 -29.84
N VAL A 98 -11.42 -10.31 -28.61
CA VAL A 98 -10.46 -9.35 -28.06
C VAL A 98 -9.08 -9.98 -27.85
N GLU A 99 -8.04 -9.14 -27.87
CA GLU A 99 -6.70 -9.54 -27.45
C GLU A 99 -6.65 -9.62 -25.91
N PRO A 100 -5.86 -10.56 -25.34
CA PRO A 100 -5.60 -10.59 -23.89
C PRO A 100 -4.99 -9.27 -23.40
N LEU A 101 -5.22 -8.92 -22.13
CA LEU A 101 -4.60 -7.72 -21.54
C LEU A 101 -3.07 -7.86 -21.47
N THR A 102 -2.35 -6.85 -21.92
CA THR A 102 -0.90 -6.70 -21.82
C THR A 102 -0.57 -5.22 -21.66
N TRP A 103 0.68 -4.85 -21.38
CA TRP A 103 1.08 -3.44 -21.40
C TRP A 103 0.86 -2.77 -22.78
N HIS A 104 0.80 -3.54 -23.87
CA HIS A 104 0.55 -2.99 -25.20
C HIS A 104 -0.87 -2.41 -25.35
N ASN A 105 -1.83 -2.89 -24.54
CA ASN A 105 -3.22 -2.48 -24.62
C ASN A 105 -3.85 -2.09 -23.27
N ALA A 106 -3.09 -1.93 -22.17
CA ALA A 106 -3.58 -1.58 -20.83
C ALA A 106 -4.13 -0.14 -20.69
N ASP A 107 -5.06 0.23 -21.57
CA ASP A 107 -5.56 1.59 -21.76
C ASP A 107 -6.84 1.87 -20.97
N PHE A 108 -7.14 1.03 -19.97
CA PHE A 108 -8.24 1.25 -19.04
C PHE A 108 -7.98 2.45 -18.13
N CYS A 109 -9.06 3.02 -17.60
CA CYS A 109 -8.97 4.03 -16.55
C CYS A 109 -8.76 3.35 -15.19
N ALA A 110 -9.74 2.61 -14.68
CA ALA A 110 -9.57 1.72 -13.52
C ALA A 110 -10.31 0.38 -13.74
N LEU A 111 -9.71 -0.73 -13.29
CA LEU A 111 -10.15 -2.08 -13.59
C LEU A 111 -10.06 -3.02 -12.39
N MET A 112 -11.09 -3.84 -12.21
CA MET A 112 -11.10 -5.08 -11.43
C MET A 112 -11.49 -6.22 -12.36
N THR A 113 -10.77 -7.35 -12.30
CA THR A 113 -10.99 -8.46 -13.24
C THR A 113 -10.67 -9.82 -12.65
N SER A 114 -11.49 -10.82 -12.99
CA SER A 114 -11.18 -12.25 -12.77
C SER A 114 -10.61 -12.92 -14.04
N GLY A 115 -10.86 -12.38 -15.24
CA GLY A 115 -10.58 -13.05 -16.53
C GLY A 115 -9.13 -13.06 -17.01
N GLU A 116 -8.31 -12.10 -16.59
CA GLU A 116 -6.93 -11.94 -17.09
C GLU A 116 -5.97 -12.88 -16.34
N ASN A 117 -6.06 -14.19 -16.60
CA ASN A 117 -5.37 -15.25 -15.84
C ASN A 117 -3.92 -15.53 -16.29
N HIS A 118 -3.51 -15.02 -17.44
CA HIS A 118 -2.11 -15.13 -17.90
C HIS A 118 -1.19 -14.09 -17.24
N LEU A 119 -1.75 -13.07 -16.60
CA LEU A 119 -1.01 -12.02 -15.91
C LEU A 119 -0.79 -12.37 -14.44
N ARG A 120 0.31 -11.85 -13.88
CA ARG A 120 0.51 -11.80 -12.44
C ARG A 120 -0.56 -10.90 -11.80
N LYS A 121 -1.22 -11.40 -10.75
CA LYS A 121 -2.27 -10.70 -9.99
C LYS A 121 -2.01 -10.85 -8.49
N GLU A 122 -1.12 -10.04 -7.93
CA GLU A 122 -0.83 -10.11 -6.49
C GLU A 122 -1.83 -9.34 -5.62
N VAL A 123 -2.61 -8.43 -6.21
CA VAL A 123 -3.57 -7.56 -5.52
C VAL A 123 -4.79 -8.33 -4.96
N GLY A 124 -5.13 -9.49 -5.53
CA GLY A 124 -6.27 -10.32 -5.11
C GLY A 124 -7.63 -9.67 -5.41
N PHE A 125 -8.12 -9.79 -6.64
CA PHE A 125 -9.44 -9.28 -7.04
C PHE A 125 -10.58 -10.21 -6.63
N VAL A 126 -11.69 -9.62 -6.22
CA VAL A 126 -12.98 -10.34 -6.10
C VAL A 126 -13.63 -10.49 -7.47
N ASN A 127 -14.57 -11.42 -7.59
CA ASN A 127 -15.40 -11.63 -8.77
C ASN A 127 -16.61 -10.66 -8.70
N PRO A 128 -16.63 -9.54 -9.44
CA PRO A 128 -17.63 -8.49 -9.24
C PRO A 128 -19.08 -8.96 -9.39
N THR A 129 -19.36 -9.94 -10.26
CA THR A 129 -20.70 -10.51 -10.45
C THR A 129 -21.19 -11.39 -9.28
N ARG A 130 -20.28 -11.85 -8.41
CA ARG A 130 -20.59 -12.53 -7.15
C ARG A 130 -20.72 -11.56 -5.95
N THR A 131 -20.53 -10.26 -6.16
CA THR A 131 -20.70 -9.22 -5.12
C THR A 131 -21.99 -8.43 -5.31
N LYS A 132 -22.34 -7.57 -4.35
CA LYS A 132 -23.46 -6.62 -4.50
C LYS A 132 -23.15 -5.43 -5.41
N MET A 133 -21.94 -5.32 -5.99
CA MET A 133 -21.70 -4.43 -7.13
C MET A 133 -22.52 -4.85 -8.36
N ASN A 134 -22.93 -6.13 -8.41
CA ASN A 134 -23.82 -6.67 -9.44
C ASN A 134 -25.29 -6.23 -9.24
N LEU A 135 -25.53 -4.94 -9.51
CA LEU A 135 -26.83 -4.28 -9.37
C LEU A 135 -27.96 -5.11 -10.00
N GLY A 136 -29.06 -5.29 -9.27
CA GLY A 136 -30.15 -6.16 -9.68
C GLY A 136 -31.46 -5.92 -8.96
N GLU A 137 -32.20 -7.01 -8.70
CA GLU A 137 -33.54 -7.00 -8.11
C GLU A 137 -33.49 -6.86 -6.56
N PHE A 138 -32.69 -5.92 -6.07
CA PHE A 138 -32.65 -5.52 -4.67
C PHE A 138 -32.55 -3.99 -4.58
N ASP A 139 -32.82 -3.43 -3.41
CA ASP A 139 -32.68 -1.98 -3.21
C ASP A 139 -31.20 -1.58 -3.19
N TRP A 140 -30.83 -0.52 -3.90
CA TRP A 140 -29.45 -0.06 -3.93
C TRP A 140 -29.34 1.43 -4.19
N THR A 141 -28.20 2.00 -3.84
CA THR A 141 -27.82 3.39 -4.11
C THR A 141 -26.43 3.44 -4.73
N VAL A 142 -26.26 4.19 -5.82
CA VAL A 142 -24.96 4.59 -6.35
C VAL A 142 -24.86 6.11 -6.29
N GLU A 143 -23.79 6.65 -5.74
CA GLU A 143 -23.57 8.09 -5.68
C GLU A 143 -22.11 8.46 -5.83
N PHE A 144 -21.87 9.69 -6.25
CA PHE A 144 -20.54 10.23 -6.49
C PHE A 144 -20.58 11.75 -6.62
N TRP A 145 -19.43 12.38 -6.42
CA TRP A 145 -19.17 13.74 -6.85
C TRP A 145 -18.62 13.74 -8.27
N PHE A 146 -19.10 14.68 -9.08
CA PHE A 146 -18.75 14.76 -10.50
C PHE A 146 -18.53 16.21 -10.91
N GLU A 147 -17.42 16.45 -11.60
CA GLU A 147 -17.09 17.71 -12.26
C GLU A 147 -16.84 17.44 -13.76
N PRO A 148 -17.70 17.93 -14.67
CA PRO A 148 -17.50 17.71 -16.10
C PRO A 148 -16.28 18.46 -16.64
N LEU A 149 -15.59 17.87 -17.64
CA LEU A 149 -14.69 18.63 -18.50
C LEU A 149 -15.52 19.49 -19.48
N ASN A 150 -14.96 20.63 -19.86
CA ASN A 150 -15.64 21.56 -20.77
C ASN A 150 -15.80 20.92 -22.17
N SER A 151 -17.04 20.72 -22.59
CA SER A 151 -17.45 20.21 -23.92
C SER A 151 -17.03 18.77 -24.23
N PRO A 152 -17.72 17.76 -23.66
CA PRO A 152 -17.44 16.36 -23.98
C PRO A 152 -17.68 16.03 -25.46
N GLU A 153 -16.73 15.33 -26.07
CA GLU A 153 -16.81 14.94 -27.49
C GLU A 153 -17.74 13.75 -27.75
N SER A 154 -17.98 12.93 -26.72
CA SER A 154 -18.76 11.70 -26.79
C SER A 154 -19.42 11.37 -25.45
N ASP A 155 -20.39 10.46 -25.47
CA ASP A 155 -20.94 9.88 -24.25
C ASP A 155 -19.82 9.18 -23.46
N GLY A 156 -19.86 9.31 -22.14
CA GLY A 156 -18.84 8.78 -21.23
C GLY A 156 -19.40 7.71 -20.30
N VAL A 157 -18.66 6.63 -20.06
CA VAL A 157 -19.06 5.57 -19.12
C VAL A 157 -18.54 5.89 -17.72
N ILE A 158 -19.44 6.03 -16.74
CA ILE A 158 -19.08 6.19 -15.33
C ILE A 158 -18.55 4.86 -14.78
N PHE A 159 -19.33 3.79 -14.96
CA PHE A 159 -18.93 2.43 -14.64
C PHE A 159 -19.57 1.41 -15.58
N GLU A 160 -18.91 0.27 -15.72
CA GLU A 160 -19.42 -0.94 -16.36
C GLU A 160 -19.08 -2.15 -15.49
N ILE A 161 -20.05 -3.03 -15.26
CA ILE A 161 -19.82 -4.40 -14.83
C ILE A 161 -20.25 -5.35 -15.95
N GLY A 162 -19.47 -6.38 -16.22
CA GLY A 162 -19.78 -7.39 -17.23
C GLY A 162 -19.55 -8.80 -16.71
N SER A 163 -20.39 -9.77 -17.12
CA SER A 163 -20.19 -11.19 -16.76
C SER A 163 -18.98 -11.82 -17.43
N GLY A 164 -18.25 -11.05 -18.24
CA GLY A 164 -17.11 -11.52 -18.99
C GLY A 164 -17.44 -12.65 -19.98
N PRO A 165 -16.44 -13.10 -20.73
CA PRO A 165 -15.12 -12.50 -20.87
C PRO A 165 -15.23 -11.14 -21.59
N ARG A 166 -14.34 -10.22 -21.27
CA ARG A 166 -14.41 -8.82 -21.70
C ARG A 166 -14.56 -8.69 -23.22
N GLY A 167 -15.57 -7.96 -23.67
CA GLY A 167 -15.82 -7.75 -25.10
C GLY A 167 -16.34 -8.95 -25.90
N GLU A 168 -16.53 -10.12 -25.27
CA GLU A 168 -16.97 -11.32 -25.97
C GLU A 168 -18.49 -11.42 -26.11
N ASN A 169 -19.22 -10.78 -25.19
CA ASN A 169 -20.68 -10.71 -25.18
C ASN A 169 -21.18 -9.31 -24.74
N ASN A 170 -22.50 -9.15 -24.67
CA ASN A 170 -23.17 -7.91 -24.30
C ASN A 170 -23.83 -7.97 -22.92
N LYS A 171 -23.48 -8.95 -22.06
CA LYS A 171 -24.05 -9.09 -20.72
C LYS A 171 -23.36 -8.10 -19.79
N ILE A 172 -23.88 -6.88 -19.76
CA ILE A 172 -23.32 -5.76 -19.03
C ILE A 172 -24.40 -4.96 -18.30
N THR A 173 -23.99 -4.27 -17.23
CA THR A 173 -24.69 -3.15 -16.63
C THR A 173 -23.77 -1.93 -16.68
N GLN A 174 -24.27 -0.80 -17.19
CA GLN A 174 -23.50 0.44 -17.37
C GLN A 174 -24.28 1.66 -16.90
N LEU A 175 -23.58 2.63 -16.32
CA LEU A 175 -24.06 4.00 -16.17
C LEU A 175 -23.28 4.92 -17.10
N ILE A 176 -23.99 5.68 -17.93
CA ILE A 176 -23.43 6.52 -18.99
C ILE A 176 -23.86 7.97 -18.75
N VAL A 177 -22.96 8.93 -18.89
CA VAL A 177 -23.27 10.35 -19.00
C VAL A 177 -23.33 10.78 -20.46
N SER A 178 -24.35 11.56 -20.85
CA SER A 178 -24.51 12.02 -22.22
C SER A 178 -23.51 13.12 -22.56
N LYS A 179 -23.03 13.16 -23.81
CA LYS A 179 -22.06 14.16 -24.29
C LYS A 179 -22.54 15.61 -24.15
N ASP A 180 -23.85 15.81 -24.19
CA ASP A 180 -24.48 17.12 -24.06
C ASP A 180 -24.65 17.57 -22.60
N LEU A 181 -24.24 16.73 -21.65
CA LEU A 181 -24.31 16.98 -20.21
C LEU A 181 -25.74 17.31 -19.73
N LYS A 182 -26.73 16.58 -20.26
CA LYS A 182 -28.15 16.74 -19.88
C LYS A 182 -28.79 15.51 -19.26
N SER A 183 -28.11 14.38 -19.28
CA SER A 183 -28.70 13.13 -18.83
C SER A 183 -27.68 12.07 -18.44
N PHE A 184 -28.15 11.14 -17.61
CA PHE A 184 -27.50 9.86 -17.40
C PHE A 184 -28.37 8.75 -17.98
N THR A 185 -27.76 7.68 -18.49
CA THR A 185 -28.45 6.49 -18.96
C THR A 185 -27.93 5.27 -18.23
N LEU A 186 -28.81 4.58 -17.50
CA LEU A 186 -28.57 3.25 -16.94
C LEU A 186 -28.97 2.19 -17.97
N PHE A 187 -28.01 1.40 -18.42
CA PHE A 187 -28.22 0.23 -19.26
C PHE A 187 -28.02 -1.04 -18.44
N ASN A 188 -29.01 -1.94 -18.44
CA ASN A 188 -28.94 -3.25 -17.79
C ASN A 188 -29.39 -4.31 -18.80
N GLN A 189 -28.42 -5.00 -19.40
CA GLN A 189 -28.72 -6.00 -20.43
C GLN A 189 -29.55 -7.19 -19.92
N PRO A 190 -29.34 -7.73 -18.70
CA PRO A 190 -30.13 -8.84 -18.18
C PRO A 190 -31.64 -8.63 -18.18
N SER A 191 -32.11 -7.40 -17.95
CA SER A 191 -33.53 -7.05 -18.05
C SER A 191 -33.92 -6.37 -19.38
N GLY A 192 -32.95 -6.08 -20.25
CA GLY A 192 -33.16 -5.28 -21.45
C GLY A 192 -33.45 -3.80 -21.18
N THR A 193 -33.19 -3.32 -19.96
CA THR A 193 -33.51 -1.95 -19.55
C THR A 193 -32.51 -0.96 -20.11
N LYS A 194 -33.03 0.13 -20.71
CA LYS A 194 -32.30 1.35 -21.01
C LYS A 194 -33.09 2.53 -20.44
N LEU A 195 -32.63 3.07 -19.32
CA LEU A 195 -33.33 4.11 -18.59
C LEU A 195 -32.52 5.41 -18.63
N THR A 196 -33.02 6.38 -19.38
CA THR A 196 -32.43 7.74 -19.43
C THR A 196 -33.12 8.63 -18.42
N VAL A 197 -32.31 9.30 -17.60
CA VAL A 197 -32.74 10.23 -16.56
C VAL A 197 -32.21 11.60 -16.92
N THR A 198 -33.11 12.58 -17.03
CA THR A 198 -32.71 13.98 -17.19
C THR A 198 -32.01 14.44 -15.93
N SER A 199 -30.85 15.08 -16.10
CA SER A 199 -30.02 15.58 -15.01
C SER A 199 -29.42 16.91 -15.44
N PRO A 200 -29.62 18.01 -14.71
CA PRO A 200 -28.82 19.20 -14.89
C PRO A 200 -27.36 18.86 -14.54
N ILE A 201 -26.47 18.87 -15.52
CA ILE A 201 -25.03 18.67 -15.30
C ILE A 201 -24.32 19.97 -15.65
N GLU A 202 -24.07 20.76 -14.62
CA GLU A 202 -23.46 22.08 -14.71
C GLU A 202 -21.95 22.01 -14.43
N SER A 203 -21.25 23.11 -14.71
CA SER A 203 -19.81 23.20 -14.42
C SER A 203 -19.55 23.28 -12.93
N GLY A 204 -18.46 22.65 -12.48
CA GLY A 204 -18.09 22.56 -11.07
C GLY A 204 -18.56 21.24 -10.45
N TRP A 205 -18.32 21.10 -9.15
CA TRP A 205 -18.60 19.86 -8.42
C TRP A 205 -20.06 19.76 -7.97
N HIS A 206 -20.76 18.75 -8.47
CA HIS A 206 -22.13 18.41 -8.06
C HIS A 206 -22.20 16.98 -7.52
N HIS A 207 -23.11 16.74 -6.58
CA HIS A 207 -23.39 15.41 -6.04
C HIS A 207 -24.54 14.77 -6.81
N TYR A 208 -24.31 13.56 -7.30
CA TYR A 208 -25.32 12.78 -8.01
C TYR A 208 -25.58 11.48 -7.27
N ALA A 209 -26.85 11.15 -7.06
CA ALA A 209 -27.26 9.86 -6.49
C ALA A 209 -28.34 9.18 -7.33
N PHE A 210 -28.23 7.87 -7.47
CA PHE A 210 -29.13 6.98 -8.18
C PHE A 210 -29.61 5.92 -7.19
N VAL A 211 -30.89 5.98 -6.82
CA VAL A 211 -31.48 5.11 -5.80
C VAL A 211 -32.55 4.24 -6.45
N TYR A 212 -32.35 2.93 -6.44
CA TYR A 212 -33.32 1.98 -6.97
C TYR A 212 -34.11 1.31 -5.86
N SER A 213 -35.43 1.26 -6.04
CA SER A 213 -36.34 0.44 -5.24
C SER A 213 -36.78 -0.75 -6.08
N ALA A 214 -36.38 -1.96 -5.68
CA ALA A 214 -36.77 -3.19 -6.39
C ALA A 214 -38.27 -3.47 -6.25
N THR A 215 -38.84 -3.11 -5.09
CA THR A 215 -40.28 -3.28 -4.82
C THR A 215 -41.11 -2.33 -5.68
N GLU A 216 -40.70 -1.06 -5.80
CA GLU A 216 -41.40 -0.06 -6.61
C GLU A 216 -41.04 -0.16 -8.10
N LYS A 217 -39.97 -0.90 -8.44
CA LYS A 217 -39.37 -0.94 -9.79
C LYS A 217 -39.05 0.46 -10.30
N GLN A 218 -38.57 1.31 -9.40
CA GLN A 218 -38.41 2.75 -9.64
C GLN A 218 -36.98 3.18 -9.32
N LEU A 219 -36.34 3.85 -10.27
CA LEU A 219 -35.10 4.59 -10.06
C LEU A 219 -35.47 6.03 -9.67
N LYS A 220 -34.92 6.52 -8.56
CA LYS A 220 -34.95 7.92 -8.13
C LYS A 220 -33.57 8.50 -8.37
N HIS A 221 -33.50 9.71 -8.88
CA HIS A 221 -32.25 10.41 -9.14
C HIS A 221 -32.24 11.74 -8.38
N PHE A 222 -31.12 12.05 -7.77
CA PHE A 222 -30.93 13.28 -7.01
C PHE A 222 -29.72 14.03 -7.55
N VAL A 223 -29.85 15.36 -7.59
CA VAL A 223 -28.76 16.30 -7.87
C VAL A 223 -28.68 17.26 -6.70
N ASP A 224 -27.51 17.33 -6.06
CA ASP A 224 -27.26 18.13 -4.86
C ASP A 224 -28.35 17.97 -3.79
N GLY A 225 -28.73 16.72 -3.52
CA GLY A 225 -29.75 16.38 -2.53
C GLY A 225 -31.20 16.62 -2.96
N LYS A 226 -31.46 17.10 -4.18
CA LYS A 226 -32.81 17.38 -4.69
C LYS A 226 -33.28 16.30 -5.65
N LEU A 227 -34.45 15.71 -5.39
CA LEU A 227 -35.08 14.72 -6.25
C LEU A 227 -35.44 15.32 -7.61
N GLN A 228 -35.01 14.64 -8.67
CA GLN A 228 -35.35 14.96 -10.05
C GLN A 228 -36.64 14.25 -10.48
N PRO A 229 -37.29 14.68 -11.59
CA PRO A 229 -38.45 14.00 -12.15
C PRO A 229 -38.19 12.51 -12.35
N LEU A 230 -39.16 11.68 -11.95
CA LEU A 230 -39.01 10.23 -12.01
C LEU A 230 -38.92 9.76 -13.47
N PRO A 231 -37.91 8.96 -13.83
CA PRO A 231 -37.89 8.26 -15.10
C PRO A 231 -38.94 7.14 -15.10
N LYS A 232 -39.17 6.49 -16.25
CA LYS A 232 -40.09 5.35 -16.35
C LYS A 232 -39.72 4.24 -15.37
N SER A 233 -40.71 3.56 -14.80
CA SER A 233 -40.45 2.36 -13.99
C SER A 233 -39.71 1.30 -14.82
N ALA A 234 -38.75 0.62 -14.22
CA ALA A 234 -37.95 -0.41 -14.88
C ALA A 234 -37.55 -1.53 -13.91
N ILE A 235 -37.45 -2.74 -14.44
CA ILE A 235 -36.91 -3.90 -13.72
C ILE A 235 -35.40 -3.93 -13.98
N ILE A 236 -34.58 -4.02 -12.93
CA ILE A 236 -33.14 -4.19 -13.06
C ILE A 236 -32.79 -5.59 -12.58
N LYS A 237 -32.05 -6.36 -13.38
CA LYS A 237 -31.65 -7.73 -13.03
C LYS A 237 -30.14 -7.82 -12.87
N SER A 238 -29.69 -8.58 -11.87
CA SER A 238 -28.27 -8.89 -11.73
C SER A 238 -27.78 -9.66 -12.97
N LEU A 239 -26.53 -9.42 -13.32
CA LEU A 239 -25.84 -10.20 -14.33
C LEU A 239 -25.73 -11.66 -13.88
N PRO A 240 -25.78 -12.62 -14.81
CA PRO A 240 -25.35 -13.98 -14.49
C PRO A 240 -23.89 -13.96 -14.02
N VAL A 241 -23.57 -14.80 -13.05
CA VAL A 241 -22.20 -14.95 -12.55
C VAL A 241 -21.28 -15.38 -13.70
N GLY A 242 -20.15 -14.70 -13.82
CA GLY A 242 -19.14 -14.96 -14.82
C GLY A 242 -17.82 -15.44 -14.22
N GLU A 243 -17.11 -16.34 -14.90
CA GLU A 243 -15.77 -16.79 -14.47
C GLU A 243 -14.64 -15.85 -14.91
N GLU A 244 -14.90 -14.95 -15.87
CA GLU A 244 -13.96 -13.95 -16.39
C GLU A 244 -14.56 -12.54 -16.32
N ASP A 245 -15.39 -12.31 -15.31
CA ASP A 245 -16.08 -11.06 -15.08
C ASP A 245 -15.13 -9.90 -14.72
N TYR A 246 -15.64 -8.69 -14.89
CA TYR A 246 -14.87 -7.48 -14.68
C TYR A 246 -15.76 -6.30 -14.28
N MET A 247 -15.12 -5.31 -13.69
CA MET A 247 -15.67 -3.99 -13.46
C MET A 247 -14.66 -2.95 -13.94
N CYS A 248 -15.12 -2.02 -14.77
CA CYS A 248 -14.35 -0.86 -15.23
C CYS A 248 -14.99 0.42 -14.70
N LEU A 249 -14.16 1.39 -14.31
CA LEU A 249 -14.59 2.77 -14.09
C LEU A 249 -14.06 3.67 -15.21
N GLY A 250 -14.79 4.73 -15.52
CA GLY A 250 -14.39 5.79 -16.44
C GLY A 250 -14.27 5.39 -17.92
N THR A 251 -14.48 4.11 -18.25
CA THR A 251 -14.46 3.54 -19.60
C THR A 251 -15.36 2.30 -19.66
N ASN A 252 -15.72 1.85 -20.86
CA ASN A 252 -16.40 0.56 -21.03
C ASN A 252 -15.42 -0.63 -20.98
N GLY A 253 -15.93 -1.86 -21.05
CA GLY A 253 -15.09 -3.08 -21.07
C GLY A 253 -14.15 -3.17 -22.28
N MET A 254 -14.38 -2.40 -23.33
CA MET A 254 -13.45 -2.29 -24.47
C MET A 254 -12.42 -1.18 -24.29
N TRP A 255 -12.41 -0.51 -23.13
CA TRP A 255 -11.61 0.67 -22.80
C TRP A 255 -11.86 1.84 -23.76
N LYS A 256 -13.10 1.94 -24.23
CA LYS A 256 -13.61 3.01 -25.09
C LYS A 256 -14.63 3.85 -24.31
N GLN A 257 -15.11 4.92 -24.97
CA GLN A 257 -16.09 5.85 -24.40
C GLN A 257 -15.64 6.40 -23.05
N PRO A 258 -14.44 7.01 -23.00
CA PRO A 258 -13.91 7.54 -21.77
C PRO A 258 -14.82 8.62 -21.22
N VAL A 259 -15.00 8.61 -19.91
CA VAL A 259 -15.67 9.71 -19.23
C VAL A 259 -14.78 10.95 -19.27
N GLN A 260 -15.34 12.08 -19.68
CA GLN A 260 -14.65 13.37 -19.73
C GLN A 260 -15.06 14.19 -18.51
N CYS A 261 -14.61 13.75 -17.33
CA CYS A 261 -14.90 14.38 -16.04
C CYS A 261 -13.84 14.03 -14.99
N LYS A 262 -13.94 14.67 -13.83
CA LYS A 262 -13.37 14.15 -12.58
C LYS A 262 -14.48 13.50 -11.75
N LEU A 263 -14.19 12.32 -11.20
CA LEU A 263 -15.03 11.55 -10.29
C LEU A 263 -14.39 11.52 -8.92
N ASP A 264 -15.13 11.89 -7.89
CA ASP A 264 -14.68 11.85 -6.50
C ASP A 264 -15.73 11.09 -5.65
N GLU A 265 -15.25 10.33 -4.66
CA GLU A 265 -16.03 9.51 -3.73
C GLU A 265 -17.16 8.67 -4.35
N LEU A 266 -16.81 7.75 -5.25
CA LEU A 266 -17.77 6.82 -5.84
C LEU A 266 -18.17 5.73 -4.84
N ARG A 267 -19.45 5.74 -4.44
CA ARG A 267 -20.02 4.81 -3.47
C ARG A 267 -21.13 3.96 -4.07
N PHE A 268 -21.08 2.66 -3.77
CA PHE A 268 -22.17 1.71 -3.97
C PHE A 268 -22.70 1.30 -2.60
N SER A 269 -24.01 1.30 -2.40
CA SER A 269 -24.65 0.90 -1.15
C SER A 269 -25.82 -0.04 -1.39
N GLU A 270 -25.98 -1.00 -0.50
CA GLU A 270 -27.19 -1.81 -0.41
C GLU A 270 -28.27 -1.01 0.33
N GLY A 271 -29.45 -0.92 -0.27
CA GLY A 271 -30.58 -0.19 0.26
C GLY A 271 -30.80 1.18 -0.38
N GLN A 272 -31.96 1.76 -0.08
CA GLN A 272 -32.31 3.13 -0.45
C GLN A 272 -31.74 4.10 0.60
N VAL A 273 -30.52 4.60 0.39
CA VAL A 273 -29.89 5.60 1.28
C VAL A 273 -30.77 6.85 1.37
N TYR A 274 -31.34 7.27 0.24
CA TYR A 274 -32.17 8.46 0.13
C TYR A 274 -33.55 8.12 -0.42
N LYS A 275 -34.61 8.51 0.30
CA LYS A 275 -36.01 8.33 -0.13
C LYS A 275 -36.68 9.63 -0.55
N THR A 276 -36.18 10.75 -0.05
CA THR A 276 -36.65 12.12 -0.28
C THR A 276 -35.43 13.04 -0.41
N ASN A 277 -35.66 14.33 -0.62
CA ASN A 277 -34.59 15.33 -0.59
C ASN A 277 -33.75 15.20 0.68
N PHE A 278 -32.44 15.44 0.57
CA PHE A 278 -31.48 15.30 1.65
C PHE A 278 -30.46 16.45 1.65
N VAL A 279 -29.73 16.59 2.76
CA VAL A 279 -28.59 17.50 2.84
C VAL A 279 -27.39 16.80 2.24
N ILE A 280 -26.72 17.47 1.28
CA ILE A 280 -25.53 16.94 0.63
C ILE A 280 -24.49 16.46 1.67
N PRO A 281 -23.93 15.26 1.52
CA PRO A 281 -22.94 14.75 2.45
C PRO A 281 -21.64 15.57 2.37
N GLY A 282 -20.88 15.60 3.46
CA GLY A 282 -19.46 15.97 3.40
C GLY A 282 -18.64 14.83 2.79
N SER A 283 -17.31 14.91 2.91
CA SER A 283 -16.43 13.81 2.49
C SER A 283 -16.81 12.51 3.17
N PHE A 284 -16.79 11.39 2.45
CA PHE A 284 -16.85 10.05 3.01
C PHE A 284 -15.48 9.53 3.48
N SER A 285 -14.39 10.19 3.07
CA SER A 285 -13.03 9.81 3.47
C SER A 285 -12.74 10.19 4.93
N PRO A 286 -12.33 9.24 5.79
CA PRO A 286 -11.97 9.54 7.17
C PRO A 286 -10.75 10.46 7.27
N LEU A 287 -9.93 10.55 6.22
CA LEU A 287 -8.76 11.42 6.15
C LEU A 287 -9.12 12.90 5.94
N TYR A 288 -10.32 13.20 5.44
CA TYR A 288 -10.76 14.55 5.09
C TYR A 288 -12.03 15.00 5.82
N GLN A 289 -12.72 14.10 6.55
CA GLN A 289 -13.87 14.45 7.38
C GLN A 289 -13.53 15.35 8.58
N ASN A 290 -12.37 15.13 9.22
CA ASN A 290 -11.95 15.82 10.43
C ASN A 290 -10.47 16.20 10.32
N GLU A 291 -10.14 17.16 9.45
CA GLU A 291 -8.77 17.63 9.30
C GLU A 291 -8.25 18.25 10.60
N GLN A 292 -7.50 17.47 11.38
CA GLN A 292 -6.71 17.96 12.49
C GLN A 292 -5.25 18.00 12.05
N LYS A 293 -4.69 19.22 11.98
CA LYS A 293 -3.24 19.36 11.83
C LYS A 293 -2.59 18.95 13.15
N VAL A 294 -1.79 17.90 13.09
CA VAL A 294 -0.95 17.48 14.22
C VAL A 294 0.25 18.42 14.27
N GLU A 295 0.43 19.12 15.39
CA GLU A 295 1.67 19.84 15.65
C GLU A 295 2.75 18.83 16.05
N LEU A 296 3.74 18.66 15.17
CA LEU A 296 4.80 17.69 15.36
C LEU A 296 5.77 18.14 16.47
N LYS A 297 6.08 17.26 17.41
CA LYS A 297 6.98 17.52 18.54
C LYS A 297 8.37 17.93 18.07
N LYS A 298 8.80 19.13 18.44
CA LYS A 298 10.05 19.69 17.98
C LYS A 298 11.22 19.40 18.93
N GLY A 299 12.31 18.90 18.35
CA GLY A 299 13.61 18.74 18.99
C GLY A 299 14.52 19.97 18.84
N PRO A 300 15.74 19.93 19.41
CA PRO A 300 16.73 20.98 19.21
C PRO A 300 17.18 21.06 17.73
N PRO A 301 17.57 22.22 17.19
CA PRO A 301 18.05 22.28 15.79
C PRO A 301 19.27 21.38 15.57
N LEU A 302 19.46 20.91 14.33
CA LEU A 302 20.64 20.13 13.96
C LEU A 302 21.92 20.96 14.15
N LEU A 303 22.91 20.40 14.84
CA LEU A 303 24.21 21.05 15.04
C LEU A 303 25.05 21.09 13.76
N PHE A 304 24.94 20.06 12.92
CA PHE A 304 25.83 19.80 11.79
C PHE A 304 25.27 20.28 10.44
N GLU A 305 24.08 20.88 10.40
CA GLU A 305 23.44 21.31 9.15
C GLU A 305 24.09 22.55 8.53
N ASN A 306 24.71 23.42 9.36
CA ASN A 306 25.30 24.69 8.94
C ASN A 306 26.63 24.97 9.68
N GLU A 307 27.57 24.03 9.61
CA GLU A 307 28.79 24.03 10.44
C GLU A 307 29.55 25.37 10.40
N LYS A 308 29.53 26.10 11.51
CA LYS A 308 30.46 27.20 11.81
C LYS A 308 31.40 26.72 12.89
N LEU A 309 32.70 26.73 12.61
CA LEU A 309 33.72 26.33 13.59
C LEU A 309 34.12 27.53 14.48
N PRO A 310 34.33 27.30 15.79
CA PRO A 310 34.15 26.03 16.51
C PRO A 310 32.67 25.70 16.74
N LEU A 311 32.32 24.40 16.61
CA LEU A 311 30.97 23.91 16.89
C LEU A 311 30.58 24.17 18.35
N GLN A 312 29.44 24.83 18.57
CA GLN A 312 28.92 25.08 19.91
C GLN A 312 28.03 23.92 20.34
N LEU A 313 28.60 22.96 21.10
CA LEU A 313 27.86 21.81 21.63
C LEU A 313 26.83 22.21 22.70
N LEU A 314 27.11 23.29 23.45
CA LEU A 314 26.28 23.75 24.56
C LEU A 314 25.99 22.61 25.57
N ASP A 315 24.73 22.42 25.95
CA ASP A 315 24.24 21.39 26.86
C ASP A 315 23.80 20.09 26.15
N LYS A 316 24.04 19.98 24.84
CA LYS A 316 23.68 18.78 24.09
C LYS A 316 24.57 17.60 24.47
N LYS A 317 23.94 16.46 24.73
CA LYS A 317 24.65 15.17 24.82
C LYS A 317 25.25 14.85 23.46
N TYR A 318 26.52 14.47 23.45
CA TYR A 318 27.24 14.11 22.24
C TYR A 318 27.77 12.67 22.34
N LEU A 319 27.38 11.84 21.38
CA LEU A 319 27.91 10.48 21.26
C LEU A 319 29.07 10.45 20.26
N PHE A 320 30.21 9.86 20.65
CA PHE A 320 31.36 9.65 19.77
C PHE A 320 31.09 8.51 18.79
N ILE A 321 30.42 8.82 17.68
CA ILE A 321 30.12 7.87 16.60
C ILE A 321 31.02 8.10 15.36
N ASP A 322 31.65 9.26 15.28
CA ASP A 322 32.47 9.71 14.16
C ASP A 322 33.58 10.66 14.62
N ASN A 323 34.28 11.25 13.65
CA ASN A 323 35.38 12.17 13.86
C ASN A 323 34.96 13.65 13.70
N ALA A 324 33.67 13.97 13.72
CA ALA A 324 33.18 15.31 13.38
C ALA A 324 33.71 16.42 14.30
N ILE A 325 33.97 16.11 15.58
CA ILE A 325 34.56 17.06 16.54
C ILE A 325 36.04 16.77 16.84
N ILE A 326 36.66 15.84 16.10
CA ILE A 326 38.05 15.45 16.33
C ILE A 326 38.94 16.28 15.41
N LYS A 327 39.77 17.15 16.01
CA LYS A 327 40.72 17.99 15.26
C LYS A 327 41.85 17.16 14.62
N GLU A 328 42.43 16.25 15.38
CA GLU A 328 43.60 15.45 14.98
C GLU A 328 43.52 14.04 15.58
N MET A 329 43.93 13.03 14.83
CA MET A 329 44.02 11.62 15.26
C MET A 329 45.42 11.10 14.97
N ASN A 330 46.13 10.64 16.01
CA ASN A 330 47.48 10.07 15.89
C ASN A 330 47.51 8.71 16.60
N ASN A 331 47.85 7.64 15.88
CA ASN A 331 47.94 6.27 16.43
C ASN A 331 46.69 5.79 17.19
N VAL A 332 45.50 6.24 16.76
CA VAL A 332 44.20 5.82 17.30
C VAL A 332 43.33 5.26 16.18
N THR A 333 42.50 4.28 16.51
CA THR A 333 41.50 3.71 15.60
C THR A 333 40.13 3.76 16.25
N PHE A 334 39.09 3.99 15.44
CA PHE A 334 37.71 3.86 15.89
C PHE A 334 37.37 2.37 15.97
N ASN A 335 36.92 1.90 17.13
CA ASN A 335 36.49 0.52 17.33
C ASN A 335 35.05 0.48 17.81
N VAL A 336 34.19 -0.19 17.05
CA VAL A 336 32.80 -0.42 17.44
C VAL A 336 32.76 -1.45 18.57
N ASN A 337 32.00 -1.17 19.63
CA ASN A 337 31.78 -2.14 20.70
C ASN A 337 30.59 -3.05 20.34
N PRO A 338 30.79 -4.35 20.06
CA PRO A 338 29.69 -5.25 19.76
C PRO A 338 28.81 -5.49 21.01
N PRO A 339 27.58 -6.02 20.83
CA PRO A 339 26.75 -6.46 21.96
C PRO A 339 27.51 -7.45 22.84
N ARG A 340 27.41 -7.27 24.16
CA ARG A 340 28.14 -8.10 25.15
C ARG A 340 27.29 -9.22 25.74
N TYR A 341 25.98 -9.00 25.81
CA TYR A 341 25.04 -9.97 26.35
C TYR A 341 24.39 -10.72 25.19
N VAL A 342 24.50 -12.04 25.21
CA VAL A 342 23.83 -12.93 24.27
C VAL A 342 23.15 -14.01 25.08
N ASP A 343 21.87 -14.22 24.81
CA ASP A 343 21.07 -15.25 25.46
C ASP A 343 20.02 -15.76 24.47
N ARG A 344 19.62 -17.03 24.61
CA ARG A 344 18.63 -17.64 23.74
C ARG A 344 17.24 -17.36 24.28
N VAL A 345 16.46 -16.56 23.53
CA VAL A 345 15.12 -16.11 23.93
C VAL A 345 14.02 -17.05 23.40
N ILE A 346 14.11 -17.45 22.14
CA ILE A 346 13.18 -18.40 21.51
C ILE A 346 14.01 -19.45 20.79
N SER A 347 13.67 -20.73 20.99
CA SER A 347 14.33 -21.87 20.39
C SER A 347 13.31 -22.77 19.69
N ASN A 348 13.78 -23.67 18.82
CA ASN A 348 12.95 -24.71 18.20
C ASN A 348 11.66 -24.19 17.55
N ILE A 349 11.72 -23.01 16.91
CA ILE A 349 10.56 -22.37 16.27
C ILE A 349 9.90 -23.35 15.28
N GLN A 350 8.61 -23.61 15.49
CA GLN A 350 7.79 -24.45 14.61
C GLN A 350 6.72 -23.61 13.90
N GLY A 351 6.37 -24.01 12.68
CA GLY A 351 5.33 -23.35 11.89
C GLY A 351 5.80 -22.10 11.16
N ALA A 352 4.86 -21.20 10.84
CA ALA A 352 5.18 -19.98 10.13
C ALA A 352 5.96 -19.02 11.03
N PHE A 353 7.10 -18.54 10.54
CA PHE A 353 7.92 -17.55 11.22
C PHE A 353 8.58 -16.63 10.21
N ARG A 354 8.29 -15.33 10.34
CA ARG A 354 8.87 -14.32 9.47
C ARG A 354 10.02 -13.60 10.16
N LYS A 355 11.16 -13.48 9.47
CA LYS A 355 12.38 -12.82 9.97
C LYS A 355 12.27 -11.30 10.19
N HIS A 356 11.18 -10.66 9.75
CA HIS A 356 10.93 -9.23 9.91
C HIS A 356 10.32 -8.91 11.28
N ILE A 357 11.08 -9.21 12.32
CA ILE A 357 10.66 -9.04 13.72
C ILE A 357 10.78 -7.56 14.12
N ASN A 358 9.92 -7.12 15.04
CA ASN A 358 10.03 -5.84 15.73
C ASN A 358 9.97 -6.07 17.24
N VAL A 359 10.84 -5.40 17.99
CA VAL A 359 10.74 -5.37 19.45
C VAL A 359 10.51 -3.93 19.88
N VAL A 360 9.58 -3.72 20.81
CA VAL A 360 9.28 -2.40 21.37
C VAL A 360 9.03 -2.56 22.87
N GLU A 361 9.71 -1.76 23.69
CA GLU A 361 9.35 -1.58 25.10
C GLU A 361 8.30 -0.47 25.22
N ASP A 362 7.19 -0.75 25.89
CA ASP A 362 6.20 0.27 26.17
C ASP A 362 6.53 1.08 27.43
N GLU A 363 5.77 2.15 27.67
CA GLU A 363 5.98 3.05 28.80
C GLU A 363 5.80 2.41 30.18
N ASN A 364 5.25 1.21 30.26
CA ASN A 364 5.13 0.43 31.49
C ASN A 364 6.27 -0.60 31.65
N GLY A 365 7.25 -0.60 30.75
CA GLY A 365 8.36 -1.55 30.71
C GLY A 365 7.98 -2.92 30.17
N LEU A 366 6.83 -3.07 29.49
CA LEU A 366 6.46 -4.33 28.85
C LEU A 366 7.11 -4.40 27.47
N ILE A 367 7.92 -5.44 27.26
CA ILE A 367 8.64 -5.70 26.01
C ILE A 367 7.73 -6.52 25.10
N ARG A 368 7.54 -6.07 23.87
CA ARG A 368 6.64 -6.70 22.90
C ARG A 368 7.39 -7.07 21.63
N MET A 369 7.32 -8.34 21.25
CA MET A 369 7.91 -8.87 20.03
C MET A 369 6.83 -9.13 18.99
N TYR A 370 6.76 -8.32 17.94
CA TYR A 370 5.85 -8.51 16.81
C TYR A 370 6.53 -9.33 15.72
N MET A 371 5.83 -10.34 15.20
CA MET A 371 6.36 -11.27 14.20
C MET A 371 5.27 -11.78 13.27
N GLY A 372 5.67 -12.17 12.05
CA GLY A 372 4.76 -12.83 11.13
C GLY A 372 4.44 -14.25 11.57
N ILE A 373 3.15 -14.57 11.60
CA ILE A 373 2.59 -15.90 11.86
C ILE A 373 1.92 -16.44 10.59
N GLU A 374 1.09 -17.47 10.70
CA GLU A 374 0.40 -18.09 9.57
C GLU A 374 -0.40 -17.06 8.73
N ASP A 375 -0.44 -17.26 7.41
CA ASP A 375 -1.08 -16.38 6.41
C ASP A 375 -0.54 -14.93 6.36
N ASP A 376 0.71 -14.74 6.83
CA ASP A 376 1.39 -13.43 6.89
C ASP A 376 0.69 -12.43 7.83
N TYR A 377 -0.11 -12.94 8.79
CA TYR A 377 -0.72 -12.14 9.87
C TYR A 377 0.35 -11.69 10.87
N LEU A 378 0.06 -10.63 11.62
CA LEU A 378 0.96 -10.13 12.67
C LEU A 378 0.59 -10.74 14.02
N GLY A 379 1.48 -11.53 14.61
CA GLY A 379 1.41 -11.99 15.99
C GLY A 379 2.23 -11.10 16.92
N VAL A 380 1.96 -11.18 18.22
CA VAL A 380 2.74 -10.50 19.27
C VAL A 380 3.07 -11.44 20.42
N LEU A 381 4.28 -11.37 20.94
CA LEU A 381 4.67 -11.98 22.22
C LEU A 381 5.02 -10.87 23.22
N VAL A 382 4.85 -11.13 24.51
CA VAL A 382 5.14 -10.15 25.57
C VAL A 382 6.16 -10.71 26.57
N SER A 383 6.97 -9.83 27.15
CA SER A 383 7.96 -10.17 28.17
C SER A 383 8.16 -9.00 29.14
N LYS A 384 8.49 -9.31 30.39
CA LYS A 384 8.86 -8.31 31.42
C LYS A 384 10.38 -8.22 31.65
N ASP A 385 11.13 -9.17 31.14
CA ASP A 385 12.58 -9.32 31.39
C ASP A 385 13.41 -9.43 30.11
N GLY A 386 12.76 -9.42 28.94
CA GLY A 386 13.41 -9.52 27.64
C GLY A 386 13.95 -10.91 27.33
N LYS A 387 13.67 -11.91 28.17
CA LYS A 387 14.15 -13.29 28.04
C LYS A 387 12.99 -14.27 27.92
N ASN A 388 12.01 -14.15 28.79
CA ASN A 388 10.86 -15.05 28.84
C ASN A 388 9.69 -14.40 28.12
N PHE A 389 9.40 -14.88 26.92
CA PHE A 389 8.28 -14.39 26.10
C PHE A 389 7.09 -15.34 26.17
N GLU A 390 5.90 -14.77 26.34
CA GLU A 390 4.63 -15.49 26.32
C GLU A 390 3.69 -14.94 25.25
N ALA A 391 2.83 -15.80 24.71
CA ALA A 391 1.81 -15.43 23.76
C ALA A 391 0.54 -15.01 24.54
N PRO A 392 0.16 -13.72 24.56
CA PRO A 392 -1.07 -13.30 25.21
C PRO A 392 -2.30 -13.82 24.46
N ASP A 393 -3.39 -14.11 25.18
CA ASP A 393 -4.70 -14.37 24.58
C ASP A 393 -5.39 -13.02 24.31
N LEU A 394 -5.47 -12.62 23.04
CA LEU A 394 -6.10 -11.37 22.61
C LEU A 394 -7.59 -11.55 22.26
N GLY A 395 -8.17 -12.70 22.58
CA GLY A 395 -9.57 -13.05 22.26
C GLY A 395 -9.83 -13.33 20.78
N ARG A 396 -8.78 -13.32 19.94
CA ARG A 396 -8.83 -13.57 18.50
C ARG A 396 -8.02 -14.82 18.21
N GLU A 397 -8.65 -15.84 17.60
CA GLU A 397 -7.96 -17.07 17.25
C GLU A 397 -7.79 -17.20 15.74
N HIS A 398 -6.57 -17.51 15.29
CA HIS A 398 -6.27 -17.86 13.90
C HIS A 398 -5.36 -19.07 13.85
N LYS A 399 -5.83 -20.17 13.24
CA LYS A 399 -5.07 -21.43 13.12
C LYS A 399 -4.42 -21.90 14.44
N GLY A 400 -5.15 -21.75 15.55
CA GLY A 400 -4.71 -22.14 16.90
C GLY A 400 -3.83 -21.11 17.63
N ARG A 401 -3.50 -19.97 17.01
CA ARG A 401 -2.80 -18.84 17.65
C ARG A 401 -3.82 -17.86 18.21
N LYS A 402 -3.63 -17.42 19.47
CA LYS A 402 -4.50 -16.42 20.11
C LYS A 402 -3.89 -15.03 20.28
N ASN A 403 -2.62 -14.91 19.92
CA ASN A 403 -1.82 -13.70 20.06
C ASN A 403 -1.77 -12.88 18.77
N VAL A 404 -2.86 -12.90 18.00
CA VAL A 404 -2.97 -12.24 16.68
C VAL A 404 -3.21 -10.75 16.92
N ALA A 405 -2.27 -9.89 16.55
CA ALA A 405 -2.34 -8.43 16.67
C ALA A 405 -3.02 -7.78 15.43
N ILE A 406 -2.74 -8.32 14.23
CA ILE A 406 -3.39 -7.94 12.97
C ILE A 406 -3.77 -9.21 12.22
N ALA A 407 -5.05 -9.36 11.87
CA ALA A 407 -5.59 -10.48 11.12
C ALA A 407 -5.68 -10.18 9.61
N GLU A 408 -4.60 -9.64 9.05
CA GLU A 408 -4.45 -9.27 7.64
C GLU A 408 -3.02 -9.63 7.18
N PRO A 409 -2.80 -9.99 5.89
CA PRO A 409 -1.48 -10.34 5.36
C PRO A 409 -0.58 -9.10 5.24
N CYS A 410 0.17 -8.81 6.30
CA CYS A 410 0.94 -7.57 6.44
C CYS A 410 2.20 -7.71 7.29
N ALA A 411 2.75 -8.91 7.51
CA ALA A 411 3.85 -9.10 8.47
C ALA A 411 5.23 -8.58 7.99
N MET A 412 5.30 -7.59 7.10
CA MET A 412 6.52 -6.96 6.58
C MET A 412 6.76 -5.56 7.15
N GLY A 413 6.21 -5.25 8.30
CA GLY A 413 6.17 -3.88 8.78
C GLY A 413 7.05 -3.60 9.97
N MET A 414 7.00 -2.36 10.42
CA MET A 414 7.62 -1.90 11.66
C MET A 414 6.56 -1.31 12.59
N THR A 415 6.55 -1.79 13.84
CA THR A 415 5.73 -1.24 14.92
C THR A 415 6.51 -0.16 15.66
N PHE A 416 5.87 0.95 16.01
CA PHE A 416 6.45 1.97 16.88
C PHE A 416 5.37 2.72 17.66
N ILE A 417 5.78 3.39 18.74
CA ILE A 417 4.94 4.30 19.51
C ILE A 417 5.15 5.70 18.93
N ASP A 418 4.09 6.28 18.35
CA ASP A 418 4.16 7.58 17.72
C ASP A 418 4.09 8.68 18.79
N PRO A 419 5.14 9.50 18.96
CA PRO A 419 5.14 10.55 19.96
C PRO A 419 4.17 11.69 19.62
N ASN A 420 3.69 11.81 18.38
CA ASN A 420 2.80 12.87 17.93
C ASN A 420 1.32 12.44 17.86
N ALA A 421 1.04 11.14 17.99
CA ALA A 421 -0.31 10.62 17.87
C ALA A 421 -1.16 10.90 19.12
N PRO A 422 -2.48 11.12 18.96
CA PRO A 422 -3.40 11.09 20.08
C PRO A 422 -3.54 9.65 20.63
N LEU A 423 -4.09 9.52 21.84
CA LEU A 423 -4.08 8.26 22.61
C LEU A 423 -4.76 7.10 21.87
N GLU A 424 -5.83 7.37 21.13
CA GLU A 424 -6.63 6.39 20.40
C GLU A 424 -5.87 5.71 19.24
N GLU A 425 -4.79 6.31 18.77
CA GLU A 425 -3.98 5.81 17.66
C GLU A 425 -2.47 5.87 17.95
N LYS A 426 -2.10 5.82 19.24
CA LYS A 426 -0.73 5.99 19.75
C LYS A 426 0.28 5.01 19.13
N TRP A 427 -0.12 3.76 18.97
CA TRP A 427 0.70 2.74 18.33
C TRP A 427 0.46 2.75 16.83
N LYS A 428 1.54 2.67 16.07
CA LYS A 428 1.51 2.59 14.62
C LYS A 428 2.22 1.33 14.15
N TYR A 429 1.74 0.78 13.03
CA TYR A 429 2.42 -0.26 12.30
C TYR A 429 2.42 0.11 10.81
N VAL A 430 3.59 0.10 10.18
CA VAL A 430 3.75 0.50 8.77
C VAL A 430 4.21 -0.71 7.98
N SER A 431 3.40 -1.16 7.03
CA SER A 431 3.72 -2.34 6.22
C SER A 431 3.08 -2.25 4.84
N ASP A 432 3.60 -3.05 3.91
CA ASP A 432 2.81 -3.51 2.77
C ASP A 432 1.57 -4.28 3.25
N PHE A 433 0.45 -4.10 2.55
CA PHE A 433 -0.76 -4.92 2.68
C PHE A 433 -1.01 -5.68 1.38
N ASN A 434 -0.95 -7.01 1.43
CA ASN A 434 -1.33 -7.88 0.31
C ASN A 434 -0.77 -7.46 -1.07
N ARG A 435 0.46 -6.93 -1.10
CA ARG A 435 1.14 -6.41 -2.31
C ARG A 435 0.41 -5.25 -3.01
N ARG A 436 -0.51 -4.56 -2.33
CA ARG A 436 -1.33 -3.46 -2.89
C ARG A 436 -0.68 -2.09 -2.76
N GLY A 437 0.19 -1.92 -1.77
CA GLY A 437 0.77 -0.64 -1.37
C GLY A 437 1.24 -0.67 0.08
N ILE A 438 1.90 0.40 0.52
CA ILE A 438 2.28 0.59 1.92
C ILE A 438 1.11 1.25 2.66
N ASN A 439 0.65 0.64 3.75
CA ASN A 439 -0.42 1.11 4.60
C ASN A 439 0.07 1.38 6.04
N ILE A 440 -0.75 2.10 6.78
CA ILE A 440 -0.60 2.34 8.21
C ILE A 440 -1.72 1.62 8.94
N TRP A 441 -1.40 0.98 10.06
CA TRP A 441 -2.35 0.55 11.06
C TRP A 441 -2.16 1.37 12.33
N THR A 442 -3.26 1.64 13.01
CA THR A 442 -3.27 2.38 14.27
C THR A 442 -3.86 1.54 15.39
N SER A 443 -3.36 1.74 16.60
CA SER A 443 -3.86 1.07 17.80
C SER A 443 -3.70 1.95 19.03
N PRO A 444 -4.66 1.96 19.97
CA PRO A 444 -4.49 2.64 21.25
C PRO A 444 -3.55 1.88 22.19
N ASP A 445 -3.54 0.55 22.09
CA ASP A 445 -2.97 -0.35 23.09
C ASP A 445 -1.79 -1.18 22.60
N GLY A 446 -1.52 -1.19 21.29
CA GLY A 446 -0.48 -2.00 20.63
C GLY A 446 -0.83 -3.48 20.52
N PHE A 447 -2.08 -3.85 20.77
CA PHE A 447 -2.59 -5.21 20.60
C PHE A 447 -3.65 -5.26 19.52
N ASN A 448 -4.49 -4.22 19.42
CA ASN A 448 -5.63 -4.16 18.51
C ASN A 448 -5.43 -3.08 17.46
N PHE A 449 -4.93 -3.49 16.30
CA PHE A 449 -4.62 -2.61 15.19
C PHE A 449 -5.74 -2.56 14.15
N HIS A 450 -6.00 -1.37 13.61
CA HIS A 450 -6.95 -1.12 12.54
C HIS A 450 -6.24 -0.44 11.37
N ARG A 451 -6.46 -0.94 10.15
CA ARG A 451 -5.85 -0.39 8.94
C ARG A 451 -6.49 0.92 8.52
N ILE A 452 -5.67 1.91 8.18
CA ILE A 452 -6.05 3.02 7.32
C ILE A 452 -5.97 2.50 5.88
N LYS A 453 -7.14 2.34 5.23
CA LYS A 453 -7.26 1.61 3.97
C LYS A 453 -6.64 2.34 2.78
N THR A 454 -6.64 3.68 2.77
CA THR A 454 -5.86 4.46 1.81
C THR A 454 -4.37 4.23 2.06
N PRO A 455 -3.60 3.76 1.06
CA PRO A 455 -2.18 3.53 1.22
C PRO A 455 -1.42 4.87 1.34
N VAL A 456 -0.36 4.87 2.14
CA VAL A 456 0.54 6.02 2.25
C VAL A 456 1.58 6.05 1.13
N LEU A 457 1.84 4.93 0.44
CA LEU A 457 2.69 4.87 -0.75
C LEU A 457 2.14 3.82 -1.73
N PRO A 458 2.14 4.06 -3.05
CA PRO A 458 1.50 3.21 -4.05
C PRO A 458 2.40 2.06 -4.53
N PHE A 459 3.44 1.73 -3.76
CA PHE A 459 4.47 0.75 -4.14
C PHE A 459 4.32 -0.52 -3.31
N ARG A 460 4.59 -1.66 -3.94
CA ARG A 460 4.77 -2.90 -3.18
C ARG A 460 6.09 -2.85 -2.39
N SER A 461 6.10 -3.42 -1.19
CA SER A 461 7.35 -3.56 -0.44
C SER A 461 8.08 -4.85 -0.80
N GLY A 462 9.38 -4.77 -1.07
CA GLY A 462 10.23 -5.94 -1.23
C GLY A 462 10.65 -6.57 0.12
N SER A 463 10.80 -5.76 1.16
CA SER A 463 11.27 -6.16 2.50
C SER A 463 10.53 -5.37 3.58
N GLN A 464 11.11 -5.26 4.78
CA GLN A 464 10.51 -4.46 5.84
C GLN A 464 10.67 -2.97 5.58
N SER A 465 9.57 -2.21 5.69
CA SER A 465 9.63 -0.74 5.71
C SER A 465 10.03 -0.27 7.11
N ASN A 466 11.15 0.44 7.22
CA ASN A 466 11.70 0.89 8.51
C ASN A 466 11.34 2.35 8.71
N ILE A 467 10.84 2.75 9.88
CA ILE A 467 10.37 4.12 10.11
C ILE A 467 10.73 4.61 11.50
N PHE A 468 11.02 5.90 11.62
CA PHE A 468 11.08 6.60 12.90
C PHE A 468 10.67 8.06 12.75
N TYR A 469 10.32 8.70 13.87
CA TYR A 469 10.10 10.14 13.93
C TYR A 469 11.41 10.86 14.24
N ASP A 470 11.76 11.84 13.40
CA ASP A 470 12.86 12.77 13.61
C ASP A 470 12.32 14.09 14.16
N ASP A 471 12.46 14.29 15.47
CA ASP A 471 12.02 15.49 16.17
C ASP A 471 12.79 16.76 15.78
N GLN A 472 14.06 16.66 15.39
CA GLN A 472 14.89 17.82 15.03
C GLN A 472 14.51 18.36 13.64
N LYS A 473 14.10 17.45 12.74
CA LYS A 473 13.61 17.78 11.39
C LYS A 473 12.09 17.91 11.32
N GLN A 474 11.37 17.44 12.33
CA GLN A 474 9.91 17.35 12.38
C GLN A 474 9.33 16.57 11.19
N VAL A 475 9.90 15.40 10.91
CA VAL A 475 9.47 14.49 9.84
C VAL A 475 9.53 13.05 10.30
N TYR A 476 8.67 12.20 9.74
CA TYR A 476 8.84 10.76 9.76
C TYR A 476 9.78 10.37 8.63
N VAL A 477 10.85 9.65 8.97
CA VAL A 477 11.83 9.13 8.01
C VAL A 477 11.55 7.65 7.84
N SER A 478 11.37 7.21 6.60
CA SER A 478 11.13 5.81 6.28
C SER A 478 12.04 5.28 5.18
N TYR A 479 12.45 4.02 5.28
CA TYR A 479 13.30 3.33 4.31
C TYR A 479 12.60 2.11 3.72
N HIS A 480 12.65 1.98 2.40
CA HIS A 480 11.94 0.93 1.66
C HIS A 480 12.88 0.23 0.68
N ARG A 481 12.76 -1.09 0.56
CA ARG A 481 13.58 -1.85 -0.39
C ARG A 481 13.21 -1.49 -1.83
N THR A 482 14.21 -1.26 -2.66
CA THR A 482 14.10 -1.30 -4.12
C THR A 482 14.84 -2.53 -4.65
N ASP A 483 14.22 -3.19 -5.63
CA ASP A 483 14.81 -4.31 -6.40
C ASP A 483 15.27 -3.84 -7.80
N MET A 484 15.35 -2.53 -8.02
CA MET A 484 15.78 -1.95 -9.30
C MET A 484 17.29 -2.02 -9.50
N GLY A 485 18.06 -2.17 -8.42
CA GLY A 485 19.51 -2.30 -8.46
C GLY A 485 19.93 -3.55 -9.23
N ALA A 486 21.05 -3.46 -9.93
CA ALA A 486 21.63 -4.60 -10.62
C ALA A 486 23.08 -4.82 -10.22
N THR A 487 23.42 -6.08 -9.94
CA THR A 487 24.81 -6.47 -9.69
C THR A 487 25.62 -6.40 -10.98
N LYS A 488 26.92 -6.68 -10.89
CA LYS A 488 27.83 -6.64 -12.06
C LYS A 488 27.41 -7.64 -13.15
N TYR A 489 26.79 -8.75 -12.76
CA TYR A 489 26.32 -9.78 -13.70
C TYR A 489 24.85 -9.60 -14.12
N GLY A 490 24.19 -8.54 -13.65
CA GLY A 490 22.80 -8.23 -13.99
C GLY A 490 21.75 -8.94 -13.13
N GLU A 491 22.16 -9.59 -12.04
CA GLU A 491 21.25 -10.09 -11.01
C GLU A 491 20.70 -8.93 -10.17
N THR A 492 19.67 -9.19 -9.36
CA THR A 492 19.07 -8.15 -8.51
C THR A 492 20.02 -7.76 -7.37
N GLU A 493 20.40 -6.48 -7.32
CA GLU A 493 21.06 -5.83 -6.17
C GLU A 493 19.95 -5.21 -5.30
N ARG A 494 19.97 -5.50 -4.00
CA ARG A 494 18.95 -5.00 -3.06
C ARG A 494 19.45 -3.77 -2.33
N ASP A 495 18.73 -2.67 -2.53
CA ASP A 495 19.03 -1.35 -1.99
C ASP A 495 17.82 -0.76 -1.24
N PHE A 496 18.02 0.36 -0.54
CA PHE A 496 16.94 1.06 0.15
C PHE A 496 16.84 2.53 -0.20
N VAL A 497 15.63 2.95 -0.53
CA VAL A 497 15.26 4.34 -0.75
C VAL A 497 14.68 4.99 0.50
N MET A 498 14.81 6.31 0.63
CA MET A 498 14.30 7.07 1.76
C MET A 498 13.11 7.96 1.36
N SER A 499 12.00 7.83 2.09
CA SER A 499 10.84 8.71 2.01
C SER A 499 10.71 9.55 3.29
N LEU A 500 10.10 10.72 3.15
CA LEU A 500 9.86 11.66 4.25
C LEU A 500 8.38 12.03 4.28
N ALA A 501 7.80 12.11 5.49
CA ALA A 501 6.42 12.53 5.68
C ALA A 501 6.27 13.47 6.88
N THR A 502 5.39 14.45 6.79
CA THR A 502 4.97 15.30 7.92
C THR A 502 3.58 14.94 8.42
N ASP A 503 2.77 14.32 7.57
CA ASP A 503 1.51 13.68 7.94
C ASP A 503 1.66 12.18 7.64
N ILE A 504 1.71 11.37 8.69
CA ILE A 504 1.95 9.93 8.52
C ILE A 504 0.73 9.19 7.98
N LYS A 505 -0.49 9.71 8.13
CA LYS A 505 -1.73 9.00 7.80
C LYS A 505 -2.19 9.24 6.37
N ARG A 506 -1.78 10.36 5.77
CA ARG A 506 -2.10 10.72 4.39
C ARG A 506 -1.05 10.18 3.43
N PRO A 507 -1.38 10.08 2.13
CA PRO A 507 -0.40 9.75 1.09
C PRO A 507 0.87 10.58 1.24
N TRP A 508 2.02 9.92 1.38
CA TRP A 508 3.29 10.60 1.56
C TRP A 508 3.74 11.26 0.25
N PRO A 509 4.50 12.37 0.34
CA PRO A 509 5.03 13.06 -0.82
C PRO A 509 5.78 12.11 -1.76
N PHE A 510 5.42 12.20 -3.03
CA PHE A 510 5.95 11.37 -4.10
C PHE A 510 5.96 12.20 -5.39
N LYS A 511 7.05 12.13 -6.16
CA LYS A 511 7.12 12.72 -7.51
C LYS A 511 7.30 11.60 -8.53
N PRO A 512 6.28 11.30 -9.36
CA PRO A 512 6.44 10.40 -10.49
C PRO A 512 7.50 10.92 -11.45
N LEU A 513 8.34 10.03 -11.99
CA LEU A 513 9.34 10.37 -13.00
C LEU A 513 8.81 10.09 -14.40
N SER A 514 9.14 10.97 -15.34
CA SER A 514 9.06 10.66 -16.76
C SER A 514 10.14 9.64 -17.15
N LEU A 515 9.95 8.93 -18.27
CA LEU A 515 10.95 7.99 -18.79
C LEU A 515 12.31 8.67 -19.03
N GLU A 516 12.30 9.93 -19.51
CA GLU A 516 13.54 10.68 -19.74
C GLU A 516 14.27 10.98 -18.42
N GLU A 517 13.57 11.48 -17.41
CA GLU A 517 14.15 11.71 -16.08
C GLU A 517 14.70 10.40 -15.48
N GLU A 518 13.95 9.30 -15.58
CA GLU A 518 14.36 8.00 -15.06
C GLU A 518 15.64 7.49 -15.75
N LEU A 519 15.72 7.58 -17.09
CA LEU A 519 16.91 7.20 -17.85
C LEU A 519 18.13 8.07 -17.54
N GLU A 520 17.95 9.37 -17.30
CA GLU A 520 19.06 10.25 -16.91
C GLU A 520 19.59 9.89 -15.51
N ILE A 521 18.71 9.65 -14.53
CA ILE A 521 19.12 9.25 -13.19
C ILE A 521 19.80 7.86 -13.21
N ALA A 522 19.30 6.93 -14.03
CA ALA A 522 19.86 5.60 -14.16
C ALA A 522 21.31 5.57 -14.66
N LYS A 523 21.81 6.64 -15.32
CA LYS A 523 23.24 6.74 -15.71
C LYS A 523 24.19 6.83 -14.51
N THR A 524 23.68 7.19 -13.33
CA THR A 524 24.51 7.44 -12.13
C THR A 524 24.82 6.19 -11.32
N ARG A 525 24.24 5.03 -11.67
CA ARG A 525 24.37 3.77 -10.91
C ARG A 525 24.01 2.55 -11.76
N ARG A 526 24.28 1.34 -11.25
CA ARG A 526 23.85 0.11 -11.92
C ARG A 526 22.39 -0.20 -11.58
N THR A 527 21.55 -0.31 -12.60
CA THR A 527 20.16 -0.72 -12.46
C THR A 527 19.83 -1.82 -13.46
N HIS A 528 18.69 -2.48 -13.26
CA HIS A 528 18.06 -3.26 -14.31
C HIS A 528 17.79 -2.41 -15.55
N LYS A 529 17.65 -3.09 -16.69
CA LYS A 529 17.44 -2.46 -18.01
C LYS A 529 15.96 -2.26 -18.37
N LEU A 530 15.05 -2.59 -17.45
CA LEU A 530 13.62 -2.42 -17.65
C LEU A 530 13.24 -0.96 -17.35
N PHE A 531 12.80 -0.25 -18.40
CA PHE A 531 12.33 1.12 -18.30
C PHE A 531 11.02 1.32 -19.10
N PRO A 532 10.02 2.03 -18.56
CA PRO A 532 9.94 2.50 -17.16
C PRO A 532 9.89 1.36 -16.12
N TRP A 533 10.41 1.60 -14.91
CA TRP A 533 10.51 0.55 -13.90
C TRP A 533 9.17 -0.02 -13.44
N TYR A 534 8.11 0.80 -13.42
CA TYR A 534 6.76 0.36 -13.02
C TYR A 534 6.16 -0.75 -13.91
N LEU A 535 6.82 -1.11 -15.02
CA LEU A 535 6.40 -2.23 -15.88
C LEU A 535 6.75 -3.61 -15.30
N ASP A 536 7.58 -3.68 -14.26
CA ASP A 536 8.21 -4.90 -13.69
C ASP A 536 7.22 -5.99 -13.27
N ASN A 537 6.05 -5.63 -12.75
CA ASN A 537 5.10 -6.57 -12.17
C ASN A 537 3.84 -6.82 -13.02
N GLY A 538 3.73 -6.17 -14.19
CA GLY A 538 2.59 -6.29 -15.10
C GLY A 538 1.45 -5.31 -14.79
N PRO A 539 0.47 -5.15 -15.71
CA PRO A 539 -0.52 -4.07 -15.64
C PRO A 539 -1.56 -4.20 -14.52
N LEU A 540 -1.55 -5.29 -13.75
CA LEU A 540 -2.50 -5.59 -12.67
C LEU A 540 -1.84 -5.76 -11.30
N THR A 541 -0.56 -5.46 -11.17
CA THR A 541 0.19 -5.54 -9.91
C THR A 541 1.11 -4.33 -9.79
N PRO A 542 1.07 -3.57 -8.69
CA PRO A 542 1.92 -2.40 -8.50
C PRO A 542 3.41 -2.67 -8.70
N GLY A 543 4.12 -1.65 -9.19
CA GLY A 543 5.58 -1.65 -9.25
C GLY A 543 6.24 -1.60 -7.87
N GLY A 544 7.51 -2.00 -7.81
CA GLY A 544 8.37 -1.69 -6.66
C GLY A 544 8.87 -0.25 -6.67
N PHE A 545 9.54 0.18 -5.59
CA PHE A 545 10.25 1.45 -5.55
C PHE A 545 11.33 1.50 -6.65
N GLY A 546 11.46 2.62 -7.35
CA GLY A 546 12.47 2.86 -8.38
C GLY A 546 13.42 4.00 -8.00
N LEU A 547 13.50 5.01 -8.86
CA LEU A 547 14.42 6.17 -8.74
C LEU A 547 13.77 7.44 -8.15
N GLU A 548 12.52 7.36 -7.70
CA GLU A 548 11.73 8.53 -7.29
C GLU A 548 12.13 9.09 -5.93
N TYR A 549 12.85 8.28 -5.15
CA TYR A 549 13.38 8.60 -3.85
C TYR A 549 14.89 8.43 -3.85
N PRO A 550 15.62 9.19 -3.02
CA PRO A 550 17.06 9.00 -2.88
C PRO A 550 17.36 7.60 -2.32
N TRP A 551 18.28 6.87 -2.95
CA TRP A 551 18.78 5.62 -2.38
C TRP A 551 19.83 5.97 -1.34
N ILE A 552 19.64 5.48 -0.12
CA ILE A 552 20.46 5.82 1.04
C ILE A 552 21.34 4.65 1.47
N PHE A 553 20.78 3.45 1.54
CA PHE A 553 21.54 2.25 1.87
C PHE A 553 21.75 1.40 0.63
N THR A 554 22.97 1.45 0.13
CA THR A 554 23.42 0.71 -1.04
C THR A 554 24.74 -0.01 -0.71
N PRO A 555 25.11 -1.07 -1.45
CA PRO A 555 26.47 -1.56 -1.46
C PRO A 555 27.45 -0.42 -1.81
N ARG A 556 28.63 -0.39 -1.17
CA ARG A 556 29.62 0.69 -1.35
C ARG A 556 30.90 0.14 -1.96
N GLU A 557 31.32 0.74 -3.07
CA GLU A 557 32.59 0.42 -3.72
C GLU A 557 33.78 0.61 -2.77
N GLY A 558 34.74 -0.32 -2.81
CA GLY A 558 35.93 -0.31 -1.96
C GLY A 558 35.69 -0.69 -0.50
N ILE A 559 34.42 -0.87 -0.08
CA ILE A 559 34.04 -1.32 1.25
C ILE A 559 33.39 -2.69 1.19
N ASP A 560 32.37 -2.85 0.34
CA ASP A 560 31.72 -4.13 0.13
C ASP A 560 32.37 -4.90 -1.02
N PRO A 561 32.50 -6.22 -0.91
CA PRO A 561 32.76 -7.06 -2.07
C PRO A 561 31.68 -6.90 -3.13
N GLU A 562 32.02 -7.24 -4.39
CA GLU A 562 31.04 -7.44 -5.45
C GLU A 562 29.95 -8.46 -5.01
N GLU A 563 28.77 -8.39 -5.59
CA GLU A 563 27.63 -9.26 -5.27
C GLU A 563 27.26 -9.21 -3.77
N THR A 564 26.93 -8.01 -3.30
CA THR A 564 26.48 -7.72 -1.94
C THR A 564 25.11 -7.06 -1.99
N ASP A 565 24.21 -7.43 -1.08
CA ASP A 565 22.90 -6.81 -0.89
C ASP A 565 22.78 -6.18 0.49
N ILE A 566 21.95 -5.15 0.60
CA ILE A 566 21.40 -4.69 1.87
C ILE A 566 20.01 -5.30 2.04
N TYR A 567 19.79 -6.11 3.08
CA TYR A 567 18.50 -6.79 3.29
C TYR A 567 17.49 -5.96 4.09
N VAL A 568 17.99 -5.21 5.07
CA VAL A 568 17.23 -4.24 5.88
C VAL A 568 18.22 -3.33 6.63
N PRO A 569 18.04 -2.00 6.62
CA PRO A 569 19.01 -1.07 7.23
C PRO A 569 18.88 -0.91 8.74
N LYS A 570 17.68 -1.08 9.30
CA LYS A 570 17.36 -0.90 10.74
C LYS A 570 17.84 0.46 11.29
N ALA A 571 17.65 1.50 10.48
CA ALA A 571 17.98 2.87 10.83
C ALA A 571 17.00 3.47 11.83
N HIS A 572 17.50 4.22 12.80
CA HIS A 572 16.72 4.99 13.75
C HIS A 572 17.46 6.21 14.27
N LYS A 573 16.68 7.16 14.79
CA LYS A 573 17.19 8.25 15.61
C LYS A 573 17.47 7.78 17.03
N TYR A 574 18.66 8.08 17.56
CA TYR A 574 19.05 7.72 18.91
C TYR A 574 18.42 8.69 19.92
N GLU A 575 17.63 8.18 20.86
CA GLU A 575 16.78 9.00 21.73
C GLU A 575 17.55 9.77 22.81
N TRP A 576 18.76 9.32 23.18
CA TRP A 576 19.51 9.90 24.29
C TRP A 576 20.55 10.94 23.87
N ALA A 577 20.76 11.18 22.58
CA ALA A 577 21.64 12.23 22.09
C ALA A 577 21.10 12.82 20.79
N PRO A 578 20.89 14.15 20.71
CA PRO A 578 20.55 14.79 19.44
C PRO A 578 21.68 14.59 18.43
N ASP A 579 21.39 14.83 17.15
CA ASP A 579 22.39 14.78 16.08
C ASP A 579 23.06 13.39 15.98
N THR A 580 22.35 12.33 16.38
CA THR A 580 22.87 10.95 16.40
C THR A 580 21.83 10.00 15.83
N TYR A 581 22.20 9.37 14.72
CA TYR A 581 21.40 8.39 14.01
C TYR A 581 22.24 7.13 13.85
N LEU A 582 21.63 5.98 14.11
CA LEU A 582 22.28 4.68 14.06
C LEU A 582 21.50 3.77 13.12
N ALA A 583 22.23 2.97 12.34
CA ALA A 583 21.69 1.92 11.51
C ALA A 583 22.52 0.66 11.68
N PHE A 584 21.85 -0.48 11.55
CA PHE A 584 22.43 -1.80 11.72
C PHE A 584 22.11 -2.64 10.50
N PRO A 585 22.65 -2.28 9.32
CA PRO A 585 22.29 -2.93 8.08
C PRO A 585 22.66 -4.40 8.11
N VAL A 586 21.70 -5.23 7.73
CA VAL A 586 21.93 -6.65 7.44
C VAL A 586 22.54 -6.76 6.06
N ILE A 587 23.81 -7.11 6.01
CA ILE A 587 24.56 -7.25 4.77
C ILE A 587 24.50 -8.71 4.35
N TYR A 588 24.17 -8.96 3.09
CA TYR A 588 24.10 -10.30 2.52
C TYR A 588 25.15 -10.44 1.41
N TYR A 589 25.99 -11.46 1.53
CA TYR A 589 27.07 -11.71 0.59
C TYR A 589 26.73 -12.89 -0.30
N HIS A 590 26.54 -12.67 -1.60
CA HIS A 590 26.25 -13.77 -2.51
C HIS A 590 27.47 -14.66 -2.73
N TYR A 591 27.25 -15.98 -2.71
CA TYR A 591 28.22 -16.96 -3.19
C TYR A 591 28.19 -17.12 -4.71
N GLU A 592 27.10 -16.71 -5.35
CA GLU A 592 27.01 -16.69 -6.81
C GLU A 592 27.88 -15.55 -7.35
N ALA A 593 29.11 -15.88 -7.73
CA ALA A 593 30.07 -14.98 -8.35
C ALA A 593 30.88 -15.78 -9.39
N PRO A 594 30.45 -15.81 -10.67
CA PRO A 594 30.99 -16.72 -11.69
C PRO A 594 32.51 -16.60 -11.92
N ASP A 595 33.10 -15.45 -11.66
CA ASP A 595 34.54 -15.18 -11.80
C ASP A 595 35.32 -15.34 -10.49
N ASN A 596 34.66 -15.73 -9.40
CA ASN A 596 35.28 -16.04 -8.12
C ASN A 596 35.12 -17.53 -7.79
N PRO A 597 36.10 -18.38 -8.15
CA PRO A 597 36.03 -19.83 -7.93
C PRO A 597 35.79 -20.21 -6.47
N ALA A 598 36.30 -19.43 -5.51
CA ALA A 598 36.11 -19.71 -4.09
C ALA A 598 34.65 -19.54 -3.69
N ARG A 599 33.99 -18.46 -4.15
CA ARG A 599 32.56 -18.23 -3.92
C ARG A 599 31.68 -19.21 -4.67
N PHE A 600 31.97 -19.49 -5.95
CA PHE A 600 31.24 -20.49 -6.71
C PHE A 600 31.31 -21.89 -6.06
N THR A 601 32.46 -22.24 -5.46
CA THR A 601 32.60 -23.48 -4.68
C THR A 601 31.77 -23.47 -3.39
N LEU A 602 31.47 -22.31 -2.81
CA LEU A 602 30.57 -22.19 -1.65
C LEU A 602 29.10 -22.30 -2.05
N PHE A 603 28.75 -21.95 -3.29
CA PHE A 603 27.40 -22.05 -3.86
C PHE A 603 26.98 -23.49 -4.22
N ASP A 604 27.91 -24.45 -4.30
CA ASP A 604 27.59 -25.85 -4.60
C ASP A 604 26.55 -26.41 -3.60
N GLU A 605 25.37 -26.78 -4.12
CA GLU A 605 24.25 -27.32 -3.35
C GLU A 605 24.66 -28.51 -2.47
N LYS A 606 25.66 -29.31 -2.89
CA LYS A 606 26.17 -30.45 -2.12
C LYS A 606 26.80 -30.05 -0.78
N ARG A 607 27.21 -28.79 -0.64
CA ARG A 607 27.78 -28.25 0.60
C ARG A 607 26.72 -27.77 1.57
N ASN A 608 25.47 -27.60 1.10
CA ASN A 608 24.35 -27.16 1.91
C ASN A 608 24.62 -25.85 2.67
N LEU A 609 25.33 -24.91 2.03
CA LEU A 609 25.68 -23.59 2.60
C LEU A 609 24.73 -22.47 2.15
N GLY A 610 23.73 -22.81 1.32
CA GLY A 610 22.79 -21.85 0.75
C GLY A 610 23.44 -20.90 -0.26
N SER A 611 22.81 -19.76 -0.48
CA SER A 611 23.23 -18.77 -1.47
C SER A 611 24.19 -17.70 -0.93
N GLY A 612 24.42 -17.66 0.40
CA GLY A 612 25.29 -16.67 1.04
C GLY A 612 25.04 -16.48 2.55
N PRO A 613 26.01 -15.96 3.32
CA PRO A 613 25.82 -15.59 4.72
C PRO A 613 25.26 -14.17 4.85
N THR A 614 24.74 -13.85 6.03
CA THR A 614 24.44 -12.47 6.43
C THR A 614 25.19 -12.07 7.69
N ASP A 615 25.70 -10.85 7.72
CA ASP A 615 26.24 -10.23 8.92
C ASP A 615 25.61 -8.86 9.19
N ILE A 616 25.96 -8.26 10.32
CA ILE A 616 25.40 -6.97 10.74
C ILE A 616 26.52 -5.99 10.98
N GLN A 617 26.48 -4.87 10.28
CA GLN A 617 27.45 -3.79 10.40
C GLN A 617 26.86 -2.60 11.16
N LEU A 618 27.71 -1.64 11.54
CA LEU A 618 27.26 -0.36 12.10
C LEU A 618 27.34 0.73 11.04
N GLU A 619 26.25 1.48 10.88
CA GLU A 619 26.22 2.75 10.17
C GLU A 619 25.79 3.87 11.11
N VAL A 620 26.41 5.04 10.94
CA VAL A 620 26.15 6.21 11.80
C VAL A 620 25.93 7.46 10.95
N SER A 621 25.13 8.38 11.46
CA SER A 621 24.90 9.68 10.81
C SER A 621 24.64 10.79 11.83
N ARG A 622 24.91 12.03 11.41
CA ARG A 622 24.61 13.27 12.17
C ARG A 622 23.32 13.96 11.74
N ASP A 623 22.76 13.56 10.60
CA ASP A 623 21.57 14.16 10.01
C ASP A 623 20.54 13.11 9.52
N GLY A 624 20.82 11.82 9.64
CA GLY A 624 19.95 10.75 9.16
C GLY A 624 19.92 10.57 7.63
N VAL A 625 20.77 11.29 6.89
CA VAL A 625 20.86 11.25 5.43
C VAL A 625 22.26 10.85 4.97
N ASN A 626 23.29 11.44 5.56
CA ASN A 626 24.68 11.17 5.25
C ASN A 626 25.21 10.10 6.21
N TRP A 627 25.31 8.86 5.73
CA TRP A 627 25.68 7.71 6.55
C TRP A 627 27.13 7.29 6.35
N LYS A 628 27.84 7.07 7.44
CA LYS A 628 29.19 6.48 7.48
C LYS A 628 29.11 5.04 7.98
N ARG A 629 29.58 4.08 7.17
CA ARG A 629 29.61 2.67 7.54
C ARG A 629 30.95 2.25 8.13
N TYR A 630 30.88 1.49 9.22
CA TYR A 630 32.00 0.80 9.85
C TYR A 630 31.81 -0.71 9.66
N PRO A 631 32.39 -1.29 8.58
CA PRO A 631 32.24 -2.71 8.29
C PRO A 631 33.04 -3.60 9.23
N MET A 632 34.10 -3.07 9.85
CA MET A 632 35.06 -3.81 10.65
C MET A 632 35.37 -3.09 11.98
N PRO A 633 35.40 -3.82 13.11
CA PRO A 633 34.89 -5.19 13.24
C PRO A 633 33.38 -5.24 12.94
N THR A 634 32.91 -6.34 12.36
CA THR A 634 31.47 -6.58 12.18
C THR A 634 30.75 -6.43 13.52
N TYR A 635 29.60 -5.75 13.53
CA TYR A 635 28.88 -5.44 14.77
C TYR A 635 28.29 -6.70 15.41
N ILE A 636 27.63 -7.54 14.61
CA ILE A 636 27.20 -8.89 15.00
C ILE A 636 27.65 -9.87 13.90
N PRO A 637 28.74 -10.62 14.10
CA PRO A 637 29.25 -11.56 13.11
C PRO A 637 28.45 -12.87 13.08
N ILE A 638 28.56 -13.62 11.98
CA ILE A 638 28.21 -15.06 11.98
C ILE A 638 29.18 -15.84 12.86
N GLY A 639 28.77 -17.04 13.31
CA GLY A 639 29.63 -17.91 14.12
C GLY A 639 28.86 -18.72 15.13
N THR A 640 29.57 -19.24 16.13
CA THR A 640 28.98 -20.10 17.16
C THR A 640 28.36 -19.28 18.28
N TYR A 641 27.05 -19.44 18.49
CA TYR A 641 26.29 -18.81 19.58
C TYR A 641 25.54 -19.89 20.35
N ASP A 642 25.81 -20.04 21.65
CA ASP A 642 25.18 -21.05 22.52
C ASP A 642 25.16 -22.47 21.90
N GLY A 643 26.28 -22.85 21.28
CA GLY A 643 26.48 -24.14 20.62
C GLY A 643 25.96 -24.24 19.17
N ASP A 644 25.15 -23.29 18.70
CA ASP A 644 24.65 -23.28 17.32
C ASP A 644 25.61 -22.55 16.38
N ASP A 645 25.89 -23.12 15.22
CA ASP A 645 26.65 -22.48 14.15
C ASP A 645 25.74 -21.60 13.28
N ILE A 646 25.66 -20.31 13.61
CA ILE A 646 24.78 -19.33 12.97
C ILE A 646 25.44 -18.81 11.69
N LYS A 647 24.80 -19.04 10.54
CA LYS A 647 25.24 -18.56 9.21
C LYS A 647 24.47 -17.37 8.67
N GLN A 648 23.34 -17.05 9.30
CA GLN A 648 22.53 -15.88 8.95
C GLN A 648 22.14 -15.16 10.24
N VAL A 649 22.56 -13.91 10.35
CA VAL A 649 22.15 -13.01 11.43
C VAL A 649 21.19 -11.97 10.88
N TYR A 650 20.12 -11.71 11.62
CA TYR A 650 19.21 -10.59 11.42
C TYR A 650 19.12 -9.83 12.74
N THR A 651 18.93 -8.52 12.69
CA THR A 651 18.71 -7.71 13.89
C THR A 651 17.34 -7.09 13.85
N THR A 652 16.84 -6.78 15.04
CA THR A 652 15.74 -5.84 15.20
C THR A 652 16.06 -4.87 16.31
N LYS A 653 15.47 -3.69 16.23
CA LYS A 653 15.60 -2.67 17.26
C LYS A 653 14.79 -3.09 18.49
N TYR A 654 15.32 -2.73 19.65
CA TYR A 654 14.63 -2.53 20.92
C TYR A 654 14.36 -1.03 21.10
#